data_AF-A0AAD6NJB9-F1
#
_entry.id   AF-A0AAD6NJB9-F1
#
_cell.length_a   1.000
_cell.length_b   1.000
_cell.length_c   1.000
_cell.angle_alpha   90.00
_cell.angle_beta   90.00
_cell.angle_gamma   90.00
#
_symmetry.space_group_name_H-M   'P 1'
#
loop_
_entity.id
_entity.type
_entity.pdbx_description
1 polymer ?
#
loop_
_entity_poly.entity_id
_entity_poly.type
_entity_poly.pdbx_seq_one_letter_code
_entity_poly.pdbx_strand_id
1 'polypeptide(L)'
;MGRTWRGPAKKPAYVRTGVIEMGLKAFKYVARSTMHGGAFWEAGDMSQVGGEWVVRNGRVEWGHRMPDTAGHMSAEEIWDVVKFRRDEEGDTLVGKGIIRAGPPLEIANLRLAQTSNLLGVDIPTPAISWAYSIPSTRQQQSWCQQTYILRLRNWPLSGGVNASSSADSYTVVGPKTHRTENIPWPKAFPPIRSSYKYELSVEALLAECGSPSDHWDFGTPEGDSLVASEASSESLKEKIIGGGYSSDAITAPSKLNFEAGIVGGIDAWRKKVPVVKMITTPWDLENWEISKPVTLLKNTYNFKSKPWAARIHATAFGIYKIVINGKQVGDSIMEPQWTEYKERVLYQTYDVTDLLQRGENDVIVHVADGWYRGRMGPTVKDLVAVRGFFGNETGFMAIFDTYGSEGGKTRKTFWTGPTNETGWKCTRSTPIVDSGIYDGEHYDARVDFNTVDEKDQSDNGWQSVKVIPYAFAAGSSQKLQAPIAPPIQCTQKLPVKTYLKSPDGKTIVDFGQNIAGRLRLRGTAPAGTKITLVHVEVLKPDGTPNTSILRDAKCTDSYTFRGSGANGSNIEEWEPDFTFHGFRYVQVHPWIEGLELEAKVYGSNLPRVLSGFQSTNKELNRLAENIEWSARANFFAVPTDCPQRDERLGWTGDINVFSPTAVYIFDCQTFLDSYLSGVKDSMKIGGRHSAPIISPNVFKNITRSHSARAVWSDVLVTLPWTLYQAYGDTNLLRDLYPSMVDYHTNGIPKIPGGEFAGLWQDVAQYGDWLNPSSPPDQPAQLGTDTTFVADSWLCRITDVLAGVATALQLPEDAKEWSSKAAKVKAAWRSKWFMPPGNSTSGEPPKIINQDTQTAYSMALEYNILPEEYIKPAIARLHYLVRAQNYHPTTGLVGGASILHAVSHPRTLPSSKATLEDKLGSVALAYKLLLGRRDFPSWLYPITMGATSIWERWDSIRPDGTSNADWMTSLNHYALGAVGRWIYENVGGITIDMGRDSKGGFTGAWKFIFDPIPSVEHGITSSNMEFKSPKGVVGCKWSYDQVTKTMSIEVAVPGNSEGEIRVVGRTVKKVGAGKWSVQTKLKEKEWKLLEAGEGEQGHSKPSQRQ
;
A
#
# COMPACT_ATOMS: atom_id res chain seq x y z
N MET A 1 8.59 -7.42 62.19
CA MET A 1 9.53 -6.83 63.17
C MET A 1 10.29 -5.70 62.48
N GLY A 2 10.37 -4.44 62.89
CA GLY A 2 9.70 -3.66 63.93
C GLY A 2 10.14 -2.18 63.75
N ARG A 3 9.16 -1.25 63.84
CA ARG A 3 9.13 0.15 64.36
C ARG A 3 10.31 1.11 64.08
N THR A 4 10.02 2.34 63.65
CA THR A 4 9.82 3.48 64.59
C THR A 4 8.63 4.41 64.27
N TRP A 5 8.16 5.10 65.32
CA TRP A 5 6.88 5.82 65.47
C TRP A 5 7.12 7.19 66.16
N ARG A 6 6.06 8.03 66.15
CA ARG A 6 5.77 9.30 66.90
C ARG A 6 6.06 10.59 66.11
N GLY A 7 5.17 11.60 66.00
CA GLY A 7 3.90 11.97 66.65
C GLY A 7 3.30 13.25 65.98
N PRO A 8 2.32 13.99 66.58
CA PRO A 8 0.95 14.03 66.04
C PRO A 8 0.29 15.41 65.72
N ALA A 9 -0.88 15.31 65.04
CA ALA A 9 -2.12 16.12 65.11
C ALA A 9 -2.25 17.50 64.42
N LYS A 10 -3.25 17.62 63.51
CA LYS A 10 -4.45 18.50 63.60
C LYS A 10 -5.41 18.34 62.39
N LYS A 11 -6.73 18.39 62.65
CA LYS A 11 -7.87 18.36 61.69
C LYS A 11 -7.93 19.64 60.82
N PRO A 12 -8.66 19.62 59.68
CA PRO A 12 -9.95 20.34 59.56
C PRO A 12 -11.03 19.50 58.81
N ALA A 13 -12.30 19.45 59.22
CA ALA A 13 -13.40 20.44 59.11
C ALA A 13 -14.04 20.56 57.70
N TYR A 14 -15.33 20.20 57.66
CA TYR A 14 -16.37 20.20 56.63
C TYR A 14 -16.37 21.29 55.55
N VAL A 15 -16.73 20.90 54.30
CA VAL A 15 -17.89 21.43 53.50
C VAL A 15 -18.33 20.36 52.46
N ARG A 16 -19.55 19.80 52.59
CA ARG A 16 -20.25 19.05 51.52
C ARG A 16 -21.76 19.20 51.78
N THR A 17 -22.47 19.93 50.92
CA THR A 17 -23.89 19.71 50.52
C THR A 17 -24.46 20.76 49.55
N GLY A 18 -23.81 21.89 49.27
CA GLY A 18 -24.37 22.92 48.36
C GLY A 18 -24.21 22.68 46.85
N VAL A 19 -23.19 21.93 46.42
CA VAL A 19 -22.83 21.81 44.99
C VAL A 19 -23.70 20.79 44.23
N ILE A 20 -24.24 19.79 44.94
CA ILE A 20 -25.04 18.71 44.33
C ILE A 20 -26.48 19.20 44.03
N GLU A 21 -27.04 20.08 44.87
CA GLU A 21 -28.37 20.67 44.62
C GLU A 21 -28.39 21.68 43.46
N MET A 22 -27.31 22.45 43.25
CA MET A 22 -27.20 23.35 42.09
C MET A 22 -27.06 22.58 40.78
N GLY A 23 -26.30 21.47 40.77
CA GLY A 23 -26.16 20.61 39.59
C GLY A 23 -27.48 19.96 39.16
N LEU A 24 -28.28 19.48 40.12
CA LEU A 24 -29.59 18.88 39.84
C LEU A 24 -30.63 19.91 39.39
N LYS A 25 -30.58 21.15 39.89
CA LYS A 25 -31.46 22.25 39.43
C LYS A 25 -31.08 22.74 38.03
N ALA A 26 -29.79 22.85 37.72
CA ALA A 26 -29.30 23.24 36.40
C ALA A 26 -29.68 22.20 35.32
N PHE A 27 -29.54 20.91 35.63
CA PHE A 27 -29.92 19.83 34.71
C PHE A 27 -31.44 19.80 34.45
N LYS A 28 -32.26 20.00 35.49
CA LYS A 28 -33.73 20.12 35.34
C LYS A 28 -34.18 21.37 34.57
N TYR A 29 -33.40 22.46 34.62
CA TYR A 29 -33.69 23.68 33.85
C TYR A 29 -33.35 23.52 32.36
N VAL A 30 -32.23 22.88 32.03
CA VAL A 30 -31.82 22.55 30.65
C VAL A 30 -32.80 21.56 30.00
N ALA A 31 -33.26 20.55 30.74
CA ALA A 31 -34.24 19.58 30.25
C ALA A 31 -35.64 20.18 30.02
N ARG A 32 -36.04 21.25 30.75
CA ARG A 32 -37.33 21.95 30.51
C ARG A 32 -37.26 22.97 29.39
N SER A 33 -36.12 23.62 29.16
CA SER A 33 -35.97 24.64 28.11
C SER A 33 -35.73 24.07 26.71
N THR A 34 -35.34 22.80 26.60
CA THR A 34 -35.25 22.06 25.33
C THR A 34 -36.60 21.51 24.85
N MET A 35 -37.66 21.55 25.66
CA MET A 35 -38.99 21.03 25.30
C MET A 35 -39.92 22.02 24.56
N HIS A 36 -39.45 23.21 24.14
CA HIS A 36 -40.27 24.20 23.41
C HIS A 36 -39.74 24.62 22.02
N GLY A 37 -38.81 23.86 21.43
CA GLY A 37 -38.43 24.01 20.01
C GLY A 37 -38.81 22.76 19.23
N GLY A 38 -39.89 22.81 18.46
CA GLY A 38 -40.52 21.63 17.86
C GLY A 38 -39.66 20.88 16.84
N ALA A 39 -39.58 19.55 16.99
CA ALA A 39 -39.62 18.54 15.94
C ALA A 39 -39.81 17.15 16.59
N PHE A 40 -40.78 16.39 16.10
CA PHE A 40 -41.27 15.11 16.62
C PHE A 40 -40.20 14.01 16.70
N TRP A 41 -40.09 13.34 17.85
CA TRP A 41 -39.70 11.94 17.99
C TRP A 41 -40.62 11.29 19.02
N GLU A 42 -41.32 10.21 18.62
CA GLU A 42 -42.15 9.40 19.52
C GLU A 42 -41.28 8.70 20.57
N ALA A 43 -41.71 8.77 21.83
CA ALA A 43 -41.00 8.26 22.99
C ALA A 43 -41.21 6.75 23.16
N GLY A 44 -40.11 5.98 23.15
CA GLY A 44 -40.01 4.70 23.83
C GLY A 44 -39.50 4.90 25.26
N ASP A 45 -40.18 4.29 26.21
CA ASP A 45 -40.04 4.38 27.67
C ASP A 45 -38.60 4.08 28.19
N MET A 46 -37.96 5.05 28.87
CA MET A 46 -36.64 4.90 29.54
C MET A 46 -36.74 4.69 31.06
N SER A 47 -37.78 4.05 31.56
CA SER A 47 -37.94 3.79 33.01
C SER A 47 -37.03 2.68 33.59
N GLN A 48 -36.04 2.14 32.87
CA GLN A 48 -35.24 0.99 33.32
C GLN A 48 -33.70 1.17 33.42
N VAL A 49 -33.17 2.38 33.63
CA VAL A 49 -31.72 2.54 33.90
C VAL A 49 -31.46 2.70 35.39
N GLY A 50 -31.28 1.59 36.11
CA GLY A 50 -30.85 1.56 37.52
C GLY A 50 -29.37 1.18 37.67
N GLY A 51 -28.55 2.06 38.25
CA GLY A 51 -27.15 1.78 38.63
C GLY A 51 -26.78 2.52 39.92
N GLU A 52 -25.76 2.02 40.64
CA GLU A 52 -25.24 2.63 41.87
C GLU A 52 -23.74 2.92 41.75
N TRP A 53 -23.29 3.98 42.44
CA TRP A 53 -21.88 4.36 42.55
C TRP A 53 -21.19 3.56 43.65
N VAL A 54 -20.05 2.95 43.35
CA VAL A 54 -19.25 2.16 44.30
C VAL A 54 -17.81 2.64 44.32
N VAL A 55 -17.13 2.53 45.46
CA VAL A 55 -15.71 2.93 45.60
C VAL A 55 -14.82 1.69 45.60
N ARG A 56 -13.94 1.56 44.59
CA ARG A 56 -12.89 0.54 44.54
C ARG A 56 -11.53 1.20 44.35
N ASN A 57 -10.53 0.75 45.11
CA ASN A 57 -9.15 1.26 45.06
C ASN A 57 -9.03 2.79 45.09
N GLY A 58 -9.89 3.46 45.87
CA GLY A 58 -9.88 4.92 46.04
C GLY A 58 -10.46 5.73 44.88
N ARG A 59 -11.09 5.08 43.88
CA ARG A 59 -11.85 5.75 42.80
C ARG A 59 -13.34 5.40 42.90
N VAL A 60 -14.18 6.38 42.58
CA VAL A 60 -15.64 6.24 42.53
C VAL A 60 -16.03 5.79 41.12
N GLU A 61 -16.60 4.60 41.00
CA GLU A 61 -16.96 3.97 39.73
C GLU A 61 -18.49 3.71 39.68
N TRP A 62 -19.11 3.89 38.52
CA TRP A 62 -20.52 3.55 38.29
C TRP A 62 -20.62 2.09 37.90
N GLY A 63 -21.21 1.24 38.76
CA GLY A 63 -21.33 -0.19 38.50
C GLY A 63 -22.61 -0.52 37.76
N HIS A 64 -22.52 -1.01 36.52
CA HIS A 64 -23.64 -1.65 35.82
C HIS A 64 -23.22 -3.02 35.29
N ARG A 65 -24.11 -4.00 35.37
CA ARG A 65 -23.88 -5.38 34.90
C ARG A 65 -24.79 -5.61 33.69
N MET A 66 -24.27 -5.48 32.46
CA MET A 66 -24.90 -5.94 31.21
C MET A 66 -23.81 -6.29 30.17
N PRO A 67 -24.09 -7.17 29.18
CA PRO A 67 -23.09 -7.84 28.35
C PRO A 67 -22.56 -6.99 27.20
N ASP A 68 -21.32 -7.31 26.78
CA ASP A 68 -20.49 -6.74 25.70
C ASP A 68 -21.18 -5.87 24.64
N THR A 69 -20.80 -4.59 24.57
CA THR A 69 -20.41 -3.87 23.33
C THR A 69 -19.97 -2.41 23.63
N ALA A 70 -18.83 -2.03 23.04
CA ALA A 70 -18.37 -0.68 22.62
C ALA A 70 -18.28 0.49 23.62
N GLY A 71 -17.03 0.96 23.83
CA GLY A 71 -16.67 2.39 23.87
C GLY A 71 -16.69 3.12 25.21
N HIS A 72 -15.53 3.28 25.84
CA HIS A 72 -15.34 4.17 27.00
C HIS A 72 -14.97 5.59 26.56
N MET A 73 -15.81 6.59 26.88
CA MET A 73 -15.40 8.00 26.94
C MET A 73 -14.93 8.34 28.35
N SER A 74 -13.94 9.23 28.46
CA SER A 74 -13.36 9.64 29.75
C SER A 74 -14.02 10.91 30.29
N ALA A 75 -13.96 11.12 31.61
CA ALA A 75 -14.53 12.29 32.27
C ALA A 75 -13.89 13.63 31.85
N GLU A 76 -12.72 13.61 31.21
CA GLU A 76 -12.04 14.80 30.68
C GLU A 76 -12.73 15.33 29.40
N GLU A 77 -13.36 14.46 28.60
CA GLU A 77 -14.09 14.83 27.38
C GLU A 77 -15.41 15.56 27.66
N ILE A 78 -15.92 15.46 28.89
CA ILE A 78 -17.16 16.14 29.32
C ILE A 78 -16.87 17.58 29.79
N TRP A 79 -15.65 17.89 30.22
CA TRP A 79 -15.33 19.18 30.85
C TRP A 79 -15.08 20.33 29.87
N ASP A 80 -14.82 20.03 28.59
CA ASP A 80 -14.53 21.06 27.57
C ASP A 80 -15.76 21.76 26.97
N VAL A 81 -16.98 21.37 27.37
CA VAL A 81 -18.21 21.89 26.78
C VAL A 81 -18.75 23.16 27.46
N VAL A 82 -18.29 23.54 28.65
CA VAL A 82 -18.86 24.71 29.35
C VAL A 82 -17.82 25.52 30.11
N LYS A 83 -17.34 26.64 29.54
CA LYS A 83 -16.66 27.72 30.28
C LYS A 83 -17.61 28.90 30.47
N PHE A 84 -17.96 29.21 31.71
CA PHE A 84 -18.50 30.52 32.09
C PHE A 84 -17.35 31.39 32.64
N ARG A 85 -17.21 32.64 32.15
CA ARG A 85 -16.46 33.69 32.86
C ARG A 85 -17.47 34.70 33.40
N ARG A 86 -17.27 35.15 34.64
CA ARG A 86 -17.87 36.37 35.20
C ARG A 86 -16.91 37.53 34.95
N ASP A 87 -17.42 38.69 34.59
CA ASP A 87 -16.72 39.96 34.80
C ASP A 87 -17.05 40.53 36.19
N GLU A 88 -16.31 41.56 36.60
CA GLU A 88 -16.28 42.10 37.96
C GLU A 88 -17.48 43.00 38.32
N GLU A 89 -18.47 43.16 37.43
CA GLU A 89 -19.60 44.10 37.64
C GLU A 89 -20.97 43.42 37.78
N GLY A 90 -21.03 42.08 37.80
CA GLY A 90 -22.19 41.37 38.34
C GLY A 90 -23.43 41.29 37.45
N ASP A 91 -23.35 41.68 36.18
CA ASP A 91 -24.46 41.52 35.23
C ASP A 91 -24.36 40.22 34.40
N THR A 92 -25.47 39.49 34.32
CA THR A 92 -25.56 38.23 33.58
C THR A 92 -25.91 38.53 32.11
N LEU A 93 -24.89 38.59 31.24
CA LEU A 93 -25.11 38.64 29.79
C LEU A 93 -25.65 37.29 29.29
N VAL A 94 -26.91 37.26 28.87
CA VAL A 94 -27.43 36.21 27.97
C VAL A 94 -26.81 36.46 26.59
N GLY A 95 -25.56 36.01 26.42
CA GLY A 95 -24.85 36.08 25.16
C GLY A 95 -25.43 35.09 24.15
N LYS A 96 -25.79 35.61 22.96
CA LYS A 96 -25.93 34.81 21.72
C LYS A 96 -24.86 33.72 21.72
N GLY A 97 -25.26 32.47 21.56
CA GLY A 97 -24.33 31.34 21.53
C GLY A 97 -23.18 31.65 20.60
N ILE A 98 -21.99 31.87 21.18
CA ILE A 98 -20.75 31.77 20.43
C ILE A 98 -20.64 30.28 20.13
N ILE A 99 -21.16 29.89 18.98
CA ILE A 99 -20.69 28.69 18.30
C ILE A 99 -19.19 28.97 18.14
N ARG A 100 -18.35 28.35 18.97
CA ARG A 100 -16.93 28.27 18.64
C ARG A 100 -16.88 27.58 17.29
N ALA A 101 -16.60 28.35 16.24
CA ALA A 101 -16.22 27.79 14.96
C ALA A 101 -15.11 26.77 15.25
N GLY A 102 -15.33 25.51 14.88
CA GLY A 102 -14.26 24.52 14.88
C GLY A 102 -13.09 25.06 14.04
N PRO A 103 -11.85 24.58 14.26
CA PRO A 103 -10.69 25.13 13.58
C PRO A 103 -10.93 25.20 12.06
N PRO A 104 -10.57 26.32 11.43
CA PRO A 104 -10.78 26.53 10.01
C PRO A 104 -9.74 25.71 9.23
N LEU A 105 -10.08 24.47 8.86
CA LEU A 105 -9.34 23.64 7.89
C LEU A 105 -7.87 23.35 8.28
N GLU A 106 -7.52 22.07 8.44
CA GLU A 106 -6.18 21.67 8.91
C GLU A 106 -5.36 21.09 7.76
N ILE A 107 -4.04 21.27 7.82
CA ILE A 107 -3.13 20.54 6.94
C ILE A 107 -3.00 19.11 7.45
N ALA A 108 -3.38 18.15 6.61
CA ALA A 108 -3.23 16.72 6.85
C ALA A 108 -2.08 16.16 6.03
N ASN A 109 -1.52 15.02 6.44
CA ASN A 109 -0.57 14.23 5.65
C ASN A 109 0.61 15.04 5.04
N LEU A 110 1.20 15.97 5.80
CA LEU A 110 2.44 16.63 5.40
C LEU A 110 3.55 15.58 5.30
N ARG A 111 4.14 15.43 4.12
CA ARG A 111 5.13 14.41 3.82
C ARG A 111 6.20 14.89 2.83
N LEU A 112 7.32 14.17 2.82
CA LEU A 112 8.24 14.18 1.70
C LEU A 112 7.68 13.25 0.63
N ALA A 113 7.39 13.75 -0.57
CA ALA A 113 6.66 12.99 -1.58
C ALA A 113 7.44 11.78 -2.11
N GLN A 114 8.77 11.87 -2.10
CA GLN A 114 9.67 10.89 -2.70
C GLN A 114 10.26 9.90 -1.67
N THR A 115 9.85 9.96 -0.40
CA THR A 115 10.29 8.98 0.61
C THR A 115 9.29 8.87 1.75
N SER A 116 8.96 7.63 2.12
CA SER A 116 8.23 7.33 3.35
C SER A 116 9.16 7.12 4.54
N ASN A 117 10.48 7.03 4.31
CA ASN A 117 11.45 6.87 5.37
C ASN A 117 11.98 8.23 5.83
N LEU A 118 11.59 8.64 7.04
CA LEU A 118 11.98 9.92 7.64
C LEU A 118 13.29 9.84 8.44
N LEU A 119 13.85 8.64 8.64
CA LEU A 119 15.17 8.46 9.26
C LEU A 119 16.14 7.89 8.23
N GLY A 120 17.14 8.70 7.88
CA GLY A 120 18.11 8.32 6.85
C GLY A 120 17.77 8.86 5.47
N VAL A 121 17.03 9.98 5.36
CA VAL A 121 16.72 10.63 4.08
C VAL A 121 18.02 10.94 3.33
N ASP A 122 18.15 10.44 2.10
CA ASP A 122 19.35 10.63 1.28
C ASP A 122 19.11 11.38 -0.04
N ILE A 123 17.88 11.82 -0.27
CA ILE A 123 17.50 12.70 -1.37
C ILE A 123 17.87 14.14 -0.95
N PRO A 124 18.75 14.85 -1.68
CA PRO A 124 19.18 16.19 -1.26
C PRO A 124 18.07 17.26 -1.30
N THR A 125 17.11 17.12 -2.21
CA THR A 125 16.05 18.11 -2.47
C THR A 125 14.71 17.42 -2.67
N PRO A 126 14.16 16.74 -1.65
CA PRO A 126 12.93 15.96 -1.79
C PRO A 126 11.75 16.89 -2.01
N ALA A 127 10.86 16.53 -2.95
CA ALA A 127 9.61 17.23 -3.12
C ALA A 127 8.72 17.11 -1.86
N ILE A 128 7.91 18.13 -1.60
CA ILE A 128 7.05 18.27 -0.43
C ILE A 128 5.60 18.07 -0.88
N SER A 129 4.78 17.44 -0.05
CA SER A 129 3.35 17.34 -0.30
C SER A 129 2.55 17.44 0.98
N TRP A 130 1.32 17.93 0.84
CA TRP A 130 0.34 17.90 1.93
C TRP A 130 -1.08 17.80 1.40
N ALA A 131 -1.96 17.40 2.30
CA ALA A 131 -3.39 17.30 2.13
C ALA A 131 -4.10 18.33 3.02
N TYR A 132 -5.41 18.43 2.85
CA TYR A 132 -6.27 19.20 3.73
C TYR A 132 -7.33 18.33 4.41
N SER A 133 -7.73 18.72 5.62
CA SER A 133 -8.89 18.15 6.27
C SER A 133 -10.19 18.58 5.58
N ILE A 134 -11.30 17.94 5.96
CA ILE A 134 -12.64 18.35 5.54
C ILE A 134 -13.04 19.56 6.39
N PRO A 135 -13.46 20.70 5.80
CA PRO A 135 -13.89 21.86 6.57
C PRO A 135 -15.04 21.55 7.54
N SER A 136 -15.02 22.18 8.72
CA SER A 136 -15.97 21.94 9.81
C SER A 136 -17.35 22.61 9.61
N THR A 137 -17.44 23.62 8.75
CA THR A 137 -18.68 24.39 8.52
C THR A 137 -19.53 23.78 7.40
N ARG A 138 -20.86 23.70 7.62
CA ARG A 138 -21.87 23.23 6.64
C ARG A 138 -22.16 24.24 5.51
N GLN A 139 -21.21 25.11 5.16
CA GLN A 139 -21.48 26.17 4.18
C GLN A 139 -21.18 25.73 2.74
N GLN A 140 -21.97 26.26 1.81
CA GLN A 140 -22.07 25.84 0.40
C GLN A 140 -20.85 26.26 -0.46
N GLN A 141 -19.68 26.48 0.12
CA GLN A 141 -18.58 27.20 -0.54
C GLN A 141 -17.30 26.36 -0.64
N SER A 142 -16.65 26.41 -1.82
CA SER A 142 -15.37 25.76 -2.08
C SER A 142 -14.23 26.52 -1.41
N TRP A 143 -13.34 25.82 -0.72
CA TRP A 143 -12.11 26.36 -0.14
C TRP A 143 -10.92 26.07 -1.05
N CYS A 144 -10.26 27.11 -1.57
CA CYS A 144 -9.05 26.99 -2.39
C CYS A 144 -7.84 27.59 -1.68
N GLN A 145 -6.69 26.94 -1.82
CA GLN A 145 -5.41 27.51 -1.40
C GLN A 145 -5.09 28.79 -2.21
N GLN A 146 -4.81 29.88 -1.50
CA GLN A 146 -4.39 31.16 -2.10
C GLN A 146 -2.88 31.36 -2.04
N THR A 147 -2.22 30.82 -1.01
CA THR A 147 -0.75 30.82 -0.87
C THR A 147 -0.40 29.86 0.29
N TYR A 148 0.89 29.59 0.45
CA TYR A 148 1.44 28.81 1.56
C TYR A 148 2.79 29.38 1.98
N ILE A 149 3.19 29.08 3.21
CA ILE A 149 4.51 29.40 3.76
C ILE A 149 5.18 28.10 4.16
N LEU A 150 6.37 27.86 3.59
CA LEU A 150 7.24 26.78 4.01
C LEU A 150 8.31 27.35 4.93
N ARG A 151 8.54 26.68 6.06
CA ARG A 151 9.70 26.92 6.92
C ARG A 151 10.50 25.66 7.08
N LEU A 152 11.81 25.81 6.96
CA LEU A 152 12.77 24.76 7.24
C LEU A 152 13.67 25.20 8.38
N ARG A 153 13.69 24.43 9.45
CA ARG A 153 14.71 24.55 10.50
C ARG A 153 15.64 23.35 10.42
N ASN A 154 16.94 23.58 10.57
CA ASN A 154 17.90 22.49 10.61
C ASN A 154 18.98 22.72 11.67
N TRP A 155 19.54 21.62 12.18
CA TRP A 155 20.63 21.67 13.15
C TRP A 155 21.46 20.38 13.10
N PRO A 156 22.78 20.47 13.35
CA PRO A 156 23.66 19.31 13.31
C PRO A 156 23.43 18.39 14.53
N LEU A 157 23.56 17.09 14.32
CA LEU A 157 23.57 16.08 15.39
C LEU A 157 24.73 16.26 16.37
N SER A 158 25.76 17.07 16.08
CA SER A 158 26.83 17.38 17.03
C SER A 158 26.48 18.50 18.02
N GLY A 159 25.36 19.21 17.82
CA GLY A 159 25.03 20.42 18.57
C GLY A 159 24.65 20.21 20.05
N GLY A 160 24.33 18.98 20.46
CA GLY A 160 23.85 18.63 21.81
C GLY A 160 22.32 18.64 21.94
N VAL A 161 21.81 18.41 23.15
CA VAL A 161 20.36 18.35 23.46
C VAL A 161 19.64 19.67 23.14
N ASN A 162 20.35 20.81 23.24
CA ASN A 162 19.82 22.14 22.95
C ASN A 162 20.08 22.61 21.50
N ALA A 163 20.56 21.75 20.59
CA ALA A 163 20.92 22.17 19.23
C ALA A 163 19.75 22.80 18.46
N SER A 164 18.51 22.43 18.78
CA SER A 164 17.30 22.98 18.15
C SER A 164 17.07 24.46 18.48
N SER A 165 17.60 24.98 19.61
CA SER A 165 17.44 26.39 19.99
C SER A 165 18.33 27.35 19.19
N SER A 166 19.34 26.84 18.50
CA SER A 166 20.24 27.60 17.62
C SER A 166 20.15 27.11 16.17
N ALA A 167 18.99 26.58 15.76
CA ALA A 167 18.77 26.05 14.43
C ALA A 167 18.80 27.16 13.37
N ASP A 168 19.45 26.88 12.23
CA ASP A 168 19.31 27.72 11.04
C ASP A 168 17.85 27.62 10.56
N SER A 169 17.25 28.76 10.20
CA SER A 169 15.85 28.83 9.80
C SER A 169 15.71 29.52 8.45
N TYR A 170 14.93 28.92 7.56
CA TYR A 170 14.67 29.38 6.20
C TYR A 170 13.17 29.49 6.00
N THR A 171 12.68 30.60 5.45
CA THR A 171 11.24 30.83 5.21
C THR A 171 11.03 31.25 3.76
N VAL A 172 10.08 30.62 3.10
CA VAL A 172 9.70 30.89 1.71
C VAL A 172 8.18 31.00 1.63
N VAL A 173 7.69 31.96 0.86
CA VAL A 173 6.27 32.09 0.50
C VAL A 173 6.06 31.48 -0.89
N GLY A 174 5.10 30.59 -1.01
CA GLY A 174 4.73 29.95 -2.26
C GLY A 174 3.71 30.74 -3.09
N PRO A 175 3.59 30.42 -4.39
CA PRO A 175 2.60 31.05 -5.25
C PRO A 175 1.18 30.63 -4.92
N LYS A 176 0.21 31.34 -5.51
CA LYS A 176 -1.18 30.89 -5.52
C LYS A 176 -1.31 29.67 -6.42
N THR A 177 -1.64 28.54 -5.81
CA THR A 177 -1.81 27.30 -6.56
C THR A 177 -2.82 26.35 -5.94
N HIS A 178 -3.51 25.60 -6.80
CA HIS A 178 -4.35 24.46 -6.43
C HIS A 178 -3.56 23.16 -6.21
N ARG A 179 -2.26 23.16 -6.50
CA ARG A 179 -1.38 22.01 -6.27
C ARG A 179 -0.91 22.00 -4.82
N THR A 180 -0.92 20.80 -4.25
CA THR A 180 -0.32 20.52 -2.94
C THR A 180 0.52 19.24 -2.97
N GLU A 181 0.56 18.59 -4.13
CA GLU A 181 1.38 17.44 -4.45
C GLU A 181 2.66 17.90 -5.14
N ASN A 182 3.76 17.25 -4.78
CA ASN A 182 5.07 17.39 -5.42
C ASN A 182 5.54 18.84 -5.58
N ILE A 183 5.28 19.65 -4.55
CA ILE A 183 5.84 21.00 -4.44
C ILE A 183 7.37 20.86 -4.40
N PRO A 184 8.10 21.42 -5.37
CA PRO A 184 9.56 21.29 -5.41
C PRO A 184 10.20 21.82 -4.13
N TRP A 185 11.31 21.20 -3.72
CA TRP A 185 12.14 21.75 -2.65
C TRP A 185 12.58 23.18 -3.03
N PRO A 186 12.25 24.21 -2.23
CA PRO A 186 12.58 25.59 -2.58
C PRO A 186 14.07 25.79 -2.86
N LYS A 187 14.44 26.53 -3.92
CA LYS A 187 15.86 26.78 -4.25
C LYS A 187 16.59 27.58 -3.17
N ALA A 188 15.87 28.41 -2.42
CA ALA A 188 16.43 29.13 -1.27
C ALA A 188 16.69 28.23 -0.05
N PHE A 189 16.09 27.04 0.01
CA PHE A 189 16.40 26.08 1.08
C PHE A 189 17.73 25.39 0.78
N PRO A 190 18.59 25.18 1.80
CA PRO A 190 19.79 24.38 1.61
C PRO A 190 19.41 22.94 1.24
N PRO A 191 20.21 22.26 0.40
CA PRO A 191 20.07 20.81 0.24
C PRO A 191 20.25 20.09 1.57
N ILE A 192 19.59 18.95 1.72
CA ILE A 192 19.73 18.05 2.87
C ILE A 192 21.18 17.57 2.97
N ARG A 193 21.73 17.56 4.19
CA ARG A 193 23.14 17.25 4.51
C ARG A 193 23.19 16.15 5.54
N SER A 194 24.13 15.23 5.38
CA SER A 194 24.36 14.13 6.32
C SER A 194 24.59 14.63 7.75
N SER A 195 24.11 13.86 8.73
CA SER A 195 24.25 14.17 10.18
C SER A 195 23.53 15.45 10.64
N TYR A 196 22.44 15.84 9.96
CA TYR A 196 21.54 16.92 10.37
C TYR A 196 20.12 16.40 10.61
N LYS A 197 19.44 17.05 11.57
CA LYS A 197 17.99 16.95 11.76
C LYS A 197 17.30 18.14 11.12
N TYR A 198 16.08 17.92 10.66
CA TYR A 198 15.26 18.90 9.99
C TYR A 198 13.85 18.91 10.57
N GLU A 199 13.30 20.11 10.76
CA GLU A 199 11.89 20.38 11.01
C GLU A 199 11.38 21.18 9.81
N LEU A 200 10.56 20.54 8.96
CA LEU A 200 9.83 21.20 7.91
C LEU A 200 8.45 21.57 8.45
N SER A 201 7.98 22.78 8.20
CA SER A 201 6.60 23.16 8.52
C SER A 201 5.94 23.89 7.37
N VAL A 202 4.63 23.69 7.24
CA VAL A 202 3.79 24.42 6.29
C VAL A 202 2.64 25.10 7.02
N GLU A 203 2.37 26.35 6.64
CA GLU A 203 1.13 27.08 6.90
C GLU A 203 0.50 27.41 5.56
N ALA A 204 -0.82 27.34 5.45
CA ALA A 204 -1.52 27.72 4.24
C ALA A 204 -2.64 28.72 4.55
N LEU A 205 -2.84 29.64 3.60
CA LEU A 205 -3.99 30.53 3.58
C LEU A 205 -4.95 30.03 2.50
N LEU A 206 -6.18 29.71 2.90
CA LEU A 206 -7.26 29.34 2.02
C LEU A 206 -8.33 30.45 2.04
N ALA A 207 -8.99 30.62 0.91
CA ALA A 207 -10.13 31.51 0.77
C ALA A 207 -11.26 30.81 0.02
N GLU A 208 -12.47 31.31 0.20
CA GLU A 208 -13.60 30.92 -0.62
C GLU A 208 -13.35 31.29 -2.09
N CYS A 209 -13.63 30.36 -3.00
CA CYS A 209 -13.39 30.50 -4.43
C CYS A 209 -14.55 29.90 -5.24
N GLY A 210 -14.85 30.48 -6.41
CA GLY A 210 -15.78 29.88 -7.38
C GLY A 210 -15.15 28.73 -8.17
N SER A 211 -13.84 28.83 -8.45
CA SER A 211 -13.03 27.79 -9.08
C SER A 211 -11.56 27.96 -8.66
N PRO A 212 -10.79 26.88 -8.44
CA PRO A 212 -9.34 26.94 -8.28
C PRO A 212 -8.69 27.42 -9.57
N SER A 213 -7.74 28.33 -9.47
CA SER A 213 -6.88 28.73 -10.58
C SER A 213 -5.47 29.03 -10.09
N ASP A 214 -4.48 28.64 -10.87
CA ASP A 214 -3.08 28.97 -10.61
C ASP A 214 -2.80 30.39 -11.10
N HIS A 215 -2.29 31.24 -10.22
CA HIS A 215 -1.89 32.62 -10.53
C HIS A 215 -0.63 32.98 -9.73
N TRP A 216 0.11 33.99 -10.17
CA TRP A 216 1.41 34.35 -9.58
C TRP A 216 1.42 35.77 -9.03
N ASP A 217 0.85 35.93 -7.84
CA ASP A 217 0.82 37.22 -7.14
C ASP A 217 1.69 37.22 -5.85
N PHE A 218 2.15 36.05 -5.41
CA PHE A 218 2.92 35.84 -4.17
C PHE A 218 4.14 34.96 -4.41
N GLY A 219 5.29 35.33 -3.83
CA GLY A 219 6.51 34.51 -3.86
C GLY A 219 7.11 34.29 -5.26
N THR A 220 7.95 33.27 -5.39
CA THR A 220 8.39 32.74 -6.70
C THR A 220 7.98 31.26 -6.83
N PRO A 221 7.74 30.75 -8.05
CA PRO A 221 7.34 29.34 -8.26
C PRO A 221 8.36 28.34 -7.70
N GLU A 222 9.63 28.71 -7.70
CA GLU A 222 10.75 27.87 -7.27
C GLU A 222 11.24 28.21 -5.86
N GLY A 223 10.65 29.23 -5.22
CA GLY A 223 11.05 29.67 -3.89
C GLY A 223 12.50 30.15 -3.82
N ASP A 224 12.89 31.06 -4.71
CA ASP A 224 14.28 31.51 -4.93
C ASP A 224 14.81 32.48 -3.87
N SER A 225 13.90 33.17 -3.18
CA SER A 225 14.21 34.22 -2.23
C SER A 225 13.66 33.90 -0.84
N LEU A 226 14.51 34.07 0.18
CA LEU A 226 14.07 34.00 1.57
C LEU A 226 13.26 35.25 1.93
N VAL A 227 12.22 35.06 2.73
CA VAL A 227 11.49 36.16 3.38
C VAL A 227 11.88 36.26 4.85
N ALA A 228 11.47 37.35 5.52
CA ALA A 228 11.66 37.51 6.95
C ALA A 228 11.10 36.30 7.72
N SER A 229 11.81 35.84 8.75
CA SER A 229 11.43 34.68 9.56
C SER A 229 10.07 34.84 10.25
N GLU A 230 9.61 36.08 10.40
CA GLU A 230 8.33 36.45 11.01
C GLU A 230 7.17 36.48 10.02
N ALA A 231 7.41 36.20 8.73
CA ALA A 231 6.35 36.04 7.75
C ALA A 231 5.43 34.87 8.15
N SER A 232 4.16 35.16 8.36
CA SER A 232 3.09 34.21 8.66
C SER A 232 1.92 34.38 7.69
N SER A 233 1.07 33.36 7.60
CA SER A 233 -0.20 33.45 6.88
C SER A 233 -1.03 34.65 7.33
N GLU A 234 -1.01 34.96 8.62
CA GLU A 234 -1.64 36.13 9.24
C GLU A 234 -1.05 37.45 8.71
N SER A 235 0.27 37.54 8.56
CA SER A 235 0.93 38.73 8.01
C SER A 235 0.61 38.98 6.52
N LEU A 236 0.21 37.92 5.80
CA LEU A 236 -0.19 37.98 4.39
C LEU A 236 -1.69 38.20 4.20
N LYS A 237 -2.50 37.94 5.23
CA LYS A 237 -3.96 38.02 5.22
C LYS A 237 -4.46 39.38 4.72
N GLU A 238 -3.96 40.49 5.27
CA GLU A 238 -4.42 41.84 4.89
C GLU A 238 -4.11 42.19 3.43
N LYS A 239 -2.96 41.75 2.91
CA LYS A 239 -2.59 41.95 1.49
C LYS A 239 -3.50 41.19 0.53
N ILE A 240 -4.09 40.09 0.99
CA ILE A 240 -4.95 39.21 0.18
C ILE A 240 -6.42 39.60 0.29
N ILE A 241 -6.90 40.00 1.49
CA ILE A 241 -8.28 40.46 1.73
C ILE A 241 -8.57 41.79 1.01
N GLY A 242 -7.57 42.66 0.83
CA GLY A 242 -7.68 43.87 0.00
C GLY A 242 -8.09 43.61 -1.47
N GLY A 243 -8.10 42.34 -1.91
CA GLY A 243 -8.56 41.88 -3.22
C GLY A 243 -10.02 41.42 -3.31
N GLY A 244 -10.84 41.56 -2.27
CA GLY A 244 -12.31 41.38 -2.36
C GLY A 244 -12.91 40.02 -1.92
N TYR A 245 -12.23 39.24 -1.09
CA TYR A 245 -12.75 37.96 -0.56
C TYR A 245 -13.54 38.14 0.75
N SER A 246 -14.68 37.44 0.90
CA SER A 246 -15.62 37.60 2.03
C SER A 246 -15.31 36.77 3.28
N SER A 247 -14.46 35.74 3.18
CA SER A 247 -14.01 34.90 4.30
C SER A 247 -12.67 34.22 3.98
N ASP A 248 -11.87 33.96 5.01
CA ASP A 248 -10.56 33.34 4.91
C ASP A 248 -10.32 32.32 6.03
N ALA A 249 -9.56 31.27 5.73
CA ALA A 249 -9.15 30.22 6.65
C ALA A 249 -7.63 30.13 6.65
N ILE A 250 -7.04 30.39 7.81
CA ILE A 250 -5.63 30.14 8.05
C ILE A 250 -5.50 28.79 8.73
N THR A 251 -4.71 27.90 8.12
CA THR A 251 -4.42 26.60 8.74
C THR A 251 -3.43 26.78 9.88
N ALA A 252 -3.59 26.02 10.96
CA ALA A 252 -2.50 25.87 11.93
C ALA A 252 -1.24 25.29 11.25
N PRO A 253 -0.02 25.65 11.71
CA PRO A 253 1.21 25.12 11.15
C PRO A 253 1.28 23.60 11.32
N SER A 254 1.46 22.86 10.24
CA SER A 254 1.75 21.43 10.29
C SER A 254 3.25 21.19 10.17
N LYS A 255 3.77 20.22 10.91
CA LYS A 255 5.22 19.97 11.06
C LYS A 255 5.58 18.54 10.73
N LEU A 256 6.71 18.37 10.07
CA LEU A 256 7.33 17.10 9.73
C LEU A 256 8.80 17.13 10.17
N ASN A 257 9.16 16.20 11.06
CA ASN A 257 10.55 16.02 11.47
C ASN A 257 11.16 14.87 10.68
N PHE A 258 12.37 15.07 10.18
CA PHE A 258 13.14 14.01 9.51
C PHE A 258 14.64 14.20 9.77
N GLU A 259 15.40 13.15 9.50
CA GLU A 259 16.84 13.12 9.70
C GLU A 259 17.55 12.57 8.46
N ALA A 260 18.64 13.22 8.08
CA ALA A 260 19.43 12.82 6.93
C ALA A 260 20.30 11.59 7.21
N GLY A 261 20.42 10.72 6.21
CA GLY A 261 21.35 9.59 6.21
C GLY A 261 22.77 10.01 5.82
N ILE A 262 23.44 9.15 5.06
CA ILE A 262 24.68 9.51 4.36
C ILE A 262 24.31 9.89 2.92
N VAL A 263 24.07 11.17 2.72
CA VAL A 263 23.63 11.77 1.45
C VAL A 263 24.76 11.71 0.41
N GLY A 264 24.50 11.11 -0.75
CA GLY A 264 25.47 11.00 -1.86
C GLY A 264 26.05 9.60 -2.09
N GLY A 265 25.44 8.55 -1.51
CA GLY A 265 25.77 7.15 -1.78
C GLY A 265 27.19 6.74 -1.37
N ILE A 266 27.78 5.78 -2.10
CA ILE A 266 29.06 5.17 -1.70
C ILE A 266 30.21 6.18 -1.64
N ASP A 267 30.22 7.19 -2.51
CA ASP A 267 31.25 8.24 -2.50
C ASP A 267 31.17 9.07 -1.21
N ALA A 268 29.95 9.35 -0.72
CA ALA A 268 29.76 10.02 0.55
C ALA A 268 30.15 9.12 1.74
N TRP A 269 29.87 7.81 1.68
CA TRP A 269 30.37 6.85 2.66
C TRP A 269 31.89 6.85 2.73
N ARG A 270 32.58 6.82 1.58
CA ARG A 270 34.05 6.83 1.48
C ARG A 270 34.66 8.19 1.83
N LYS A 271 33.99 9.29 1.51
CA LYS A 271 34.41 10.62 1.97
C LYS A 271 34.36 10.72 3.50
N LYS A 272 33.36 10.07 4.12
CA LYS A 272 33.18 10.03 5.57
C LYS A 272 34.17 9.06 6.24
N VAL A 273 34.36 7.86 5.68
CA VAL A 273 35.29 6.83 6.16
C VAL A 273 35.96 6.15 4.96
N PRO A 274 37.14 6.61 4.50
CA PRO A 274 37.80 6.08 3.29
C PRO A 274 38.12 4.58 3.34
N VAL A 275 38.29 4.06 4.55
CA VAL A 275 38.68 2.68 4.83
C VAL A 275 37.51 1.75 5.13
N VAL A 276 36.25 2.22 5.06
CA VAL A 276 35.09 1.32 5.28
C VAL A 276 35.08 0.21 4.23
N LYS A 277 34.90 -1.03 4.69
CA LYS A 277 34.86 -2.24 3.84
C LYS A 277 33.64 -3.10 4.15
N MET A 278 33.17 -3.81 3.12
CA MET A 278 32.25 -4.93 3.26
C MET A 278 33.03 -6.11 3.85
N ILE A 279 32.58 -6.62 5.00
CA ILE A 279 33.20 -7.74 5.71
C ILE A 279 32.35 -9.01 5.59
N THR A 280 33.01 -10.16 5.62
CA THR A 280 32.42 -11.50 5.49
C THR A 280 33.24 -12.52 6.27
N THR A 281 32.83 -13.79 6.24
CA THR A 281 33.57 -14.89 6.86
C THR A 281 34.65 -15.43 5.92
N PRO A 282 35.77 -15.98 6.44
CA PRO A 282 36.82 -16.59 5.62
C PRO A 282 36.33 -17.72 4.71
N TRP A 283 35.27 -18.41 5.11
CA TRP A 283 34.75 -19.63 4.50
C TRP A 283 33.44 -19.42 3.72
N ASP A 284 33.00 -18.17 3.53
CA ASP A 284 31.68 -17.89 2.97
C ASP A 284 31.50 -18.43 1.54
N LEU A 285 32.60 -18.54 0.79
CA LEU A 285 32.63 -19.07 -0.58
C LEU A 285 32.67 -20.61 -0.66
N GLU A 286 32.91 -21.34 0.43
CA GLU A 286 33.05 -22.81 0.39
C GLU A 286 31.69 -23.50 0.26
N ASN A 287 31.38 -24.22 -0.82
CA ASN A 287 30.05 -24.85 -1.02
C ASN A 287 28.88 -23.84 -0.91
N TRP A 288 29.04 -22.66 -1.52
CA TRP A 288 28.00 -21.62 -1.54
C TRP A 288 26.71 -22.09 -2.26
N GLU A 289 26.78 -23.16 -3.05
CA GLU A 289 25.69 -23.77 -3.80
C GLU A 289 24.66 -24.48 -2.92
N ILE A 290 24.99 -24.75 -1.65
CA ILE A 290 24.06 -25.27 -0.65
C ILE A 290 23.73 -24.23 0.40
N SER A 291 22.61 -24.43 1.09
CA SER A 291 22.25 -23.61 2.23
C SER A 291 23.21 -23.81 3.41
N LYS A 292 23.46 -22.74 4.16
CA LYS A 292 24.48 -22.69 5.22
C LYS A 292 23.90 -22.11 6.50
N PRO A 293 24.51 -22.39 7.67
CA PRO A 293 24.22 -21.65 8.89
C PRO A 293 24.38 -20.14 8.68
N VAL A 294 23.51 -19.37 9.32
CA VAL A 294 23.56 -17.90 9.26
C VAL A 294 24.87 -17.39 9.85
N THR A 295 25.52 -16.47 9.14
CA THR A 295 26.78 -15.89 9.60
C THR A 295 26.54 -15.00 10.82
N LEU A 296 27.37 -15.16 11.86
CA LEU A 296 27.44 -14.24 12.99
C LEU A 296 28.70 -13.41 12.94
N LEU A 297 28.54 -12.09 13.07
CA LEU A 297 29.60 -11.11 13.21
C LEU A 297 29.47 -10.44 14.58
N LYS A 298 30.59 -10.17 15.26
CA LYS A 298 30.63 -9.46 16.54
C LYS A 298 31.65 -8.34 16.53
N ASN A 299 31.31 -7.26 17.21
CA ASN A 299 32.26 -6.27 17.70
C ASN A 299 31.81 -5.75 19.09
N THR A 300 32.75 -5.18 19.83
CA THR A 300 32.52 -4.66 21.17
C THR A 300 33.08 -3.24 21.28
N TYR A 301 32.25 -2.31 21.75
CA TYR A 301 32.62 -0.90 21.90
C TYR A 301 32.57 -0.48 23.37
N ASN A 302 33.63 0.17 23.85
CA ASN A 302 33.69 0.70 25.20
C ASN A 302 33.56 2.23 25.22
N PHE A 303 32.58 2.77 25.96
CA PHE A 303 32.32 4.20 26.08
C PHE A 303 32.53 4.71 27.50
N LYS A 304 33.29 5.80 27.66
CA LYS A 304 33.51 6.45 28.97
C LYS A 304 32.20 6.98 29.58
N SER A 305 31.29 7.47 28.74
CA SER A 305 29.93 7.87 29.07
C SER A 305 28.95 7.45 27.97
N LYS A 306 27.66 7.25 28.31
CA LYS A 306 26.62 6.96 27.30
C LYS A 306 26.59 8.12 26.26
N PRO A 307 26.66 7.84 24.95
CA PRO A 307 26.43 8.85 23.93
C PRO A 307 25.03 9.45 24.06
N TRP A 308 24.87 10.76 23.84
CA TRP A 308 23.53 11.36 23.86
C TRP A 308 22.78 11.16 22.53
N ALA A 309 23.50 10.81 21.47
CA ALA A 309 22.95 10.33 20.20
C ALA A 309 23.89 9.31 19.55
N ALA A 310 23.33 8.33 18.84
CA ALA A 310 24.09 7.34 18.08
C ALA A 310 23.30 6.81 16.87
N ARG A 311 23.98 6.60 15.74
CA ARG A 311 23.39 6.13 14.47
C ARG A 311 24.21 5.01 13.86
N ILE A 312 23.53 3.96 13.40
CA ILE A 312 24.15 2.94 12.54
C ILE A 312 23.55 3.08 11.14
N HIS A 313 24.41 3.28 10.15
CA HIS A 313 24.08 3.14 8.74
C HIS A 313 24.59 1.77 8.29
N ALA A 314 23.73 0.88 7.80
CA ALA A 314 24.09 -0.51 7.53
C ALA A 314 23.45 -1.05 6.26
N THR A 315 24.16 -1.99 5.62
CA THR A 315 23.71 -2.73 4.44
C THR A 315 24.33 -4.13 4.44
N ALA A 316 23.84 -5.01 3.57
CA ALA A 316 24.40 -6.33 3.36
C ALA A 316 24.34 -6.75 1.89
N PHE A 317 25.30 -7.59 1.50
CA PHE A 317 25.08 -8.58 0.43
C PHE A 317 24.42 -9.79 1.10
N GLY A 318 23.12 -9.94 0.88
CA GLY A 318 22.26 -10.84 1.67
C GLY A 318 21.20 -10.04 2.40
N ILE A 319 20.78 -10.54 3.56
CA ILE A 319 19.92 -9.82 4.51
C ILE A 319 20.51 -9.91 5.91
N TYR A 320 20.23 -8.93 6.77
CA TYR A 320 20.85 -8.84 8.08
C TYR A 320 19.89 -8.49 9.21
N LYS A 321 20.32 -8.81 10.43
CA LYS A 321 19.70 -8.40 11.70
C LYS A 321 20.80 -7.95 12.66
N ILE A 322 20.65 -6.77 13.24
CA ILE A 322 21.60 -6.24 14.24
C ILE A 322 20.99 -6.38 15.63
N VAL A 323 21.79 -6.83 16.58
CA VAL A 323 21.45 -6.93 18.00
C VAL A 323 22.51 -6.17 18.80
N ILE A 324 22.10 -5.23 19.64
CA ILE A 324 22.98 -4.46 20.52
C ILE A 324 22.58 -4.76 21.96
N ASN A 325 23.53 -5.23 22.77
CA ASN A 325 23.30 -5.58 24.18
C ASN A 325 22.05 -6.48 24.39
N GLY A 326 21.89 -7.49 23.52
CA GLY A 326 20.77 -8.44 23.55
C GLY A 326 19.44 -7.91 23.00
N LYS A 327 19.36 -6.68 22.49
CA LYS A 327 18.15 -6.10 21.91
C LYS A 327 18.30 -5.90 20.40
N GLN A 328 17.29 -6.34 19.64
CA GLN A 328 17.24 -6.10 18.20
C GLN A 328 17.20 -4.59 17.90
N VAL A 329 17.95 -4.17 16.88
CA VAL A 329 17.91 -2.82 16.34
C VAL A 329 16.76 -2.71 15.36
N GLY A 330 15.86 -1.74 15.60
CA GLY A 330 14.67 -1.55 14.78
C GLY A 330 13.66 -2.70 14.90
N ASP A 331 12.58 -2.59 14.13
CA ASP A 331 11.48 -3.54 14.05
C ASP A 331 11.26 -4.08 12.62
N SER A 332 12.06 -3.61 11.67
CA SER A 332 12.04 -4.10 10.29
C SER A 332 12.78 -5.41 10.13
N ILE A 333 12.37 -6.18 9.12
CA ILE A 333 12.94 -7.48 8.79
C ILE A 333 13.38 -7.52 7.32
N MET A 334 14.21 -8.52 6.98
CA MET A 334 14.67 -8.77 5.61
C MET A 334 15.41 -7.57 4.99
N GLU A 335 16.06 -6.74 5.82
CA GLU A 335 16.87 -5.61 5.36
C GLU A 335 18.17 -6.13 4.72
N PRO A 336 18.67 -5.53 3.62
CA PRO A 336 18.26 -4.24 3.05
C PRO A 336 17.17 -4.33 1.98
N GLN A 337 16.31 -5.35 2.02
CA GLN A 337 15.27 -5.65 1.04
C GLN A 337 15.81 -6.14 -0.31
N TRP A 338 14.91 -6.32 -1.28
CA TRP A 338 15.22 -6.91 -2.58
C TRP A 338 15.25 -5.86 -3.69
N THR A 339 16.44 -5.63 -4.24
CA THR A 339 16.66 -4.75 -5.39
C THR A 339 17.44 -5.49 -6.47
N GLU A 340 17.61 -4.86 -7.63
CA GLU A 340 18.58 -5.30 -8.63
C GLU A 340 20.00 -5.05 -8.08
N TYR A 341 20.50 -5.95 -7.23
CA TYR A 341 21.70 -5.72 -6.42
C TYR A 341 22.94 -5.37 -7.26
N LYS A 342 23.03 -5.81 -8.51
CA LYS A 342 24.13 -5.46 -9.43
C LYS A 342 24.20 -3.97 -9.74
N GLU A 343 23.05 -3.28 -9.69
CA GLU A 343 22.92 -1.85 -10.00
C GLU A 343 22.65 -1.01 -8.75
N ARG A 344 21.93 -1.55 -7.75
CA ARG A 344 21.54 -0.80 -6.55
C ARG A 344 21.44 -1.69 -5.34
N VAL A 345 22.06 -1.25 -4.26
CA VAL A 345 21.97 -1.85 -2.92
C VAL A 345 21.46 -0.78 -1.96
N LEU A 346 20.47 -1.13 -1.14
CA LEU A 346 19.93 -0.20 -0.16
C LEU A 346 20.73 -0.23 1.16
N TYR A 347 20.74 0.86 1.90
CA TYR A 347 21.23 0.90 3.28
C TYR A 347 20.20 1.53 4.21
N GLN A 348 20.09 1.02 5.43
CA GLN A 348 19.19 1.54 6.45
C GLN A 348 19.95 2.43 7.41
N THR A 349 19.25 3.39 8.02
CA THR A 349 19.75 4.20 9.12
C THR A 349 18.93 3.91 10.36
N TYR A 350 19.58 3.57 11.47
CA TYR A 350 18.93 3.29 12.74
C TYR A 350 19.37 4.27 13.82
N ASP A 351 18.42 4.71 14.64
CA ASP A 351 18.71 5.34 15.93
C ASP A 351 18.98 4.24 16.97
N VAL A 352 20.23 4.14 17.43
CA VAL A 352 20.65 3.13 18.40
C VAL A 352 20.99 3.74 19.76
N THR A 353 20.68 5.02 19.97
CA THR A 353 21.08 5.79 21.15
C THR A 353 20.71 5.09 22.45
N ASP A 354 19.49 4.56 22.53
CA ASP A 354 18.95 3.94 23.74
C ASP A 354 19.30 2.46 23.91
N LEU A 355 19.98 1.87 22.92
CA LEU A 355 20.54 0.53 23.03
C LEU A 355 21.95 0.55 23.63
N LEU A 356 22.58 1.72 23.68
CA LEU A 356 23.94 1.90 24.20
C LEU A 356 23.96 2.29 25.68
N GLN A 357 25.03 1.89 26.35
CA GLN A 357 25.31 2.16 27.76
C GLN A 357 26.73 2.68 27.96
N ARG A 358 26.99 3.21 29.17
CA ARG A 358 28.37 3.46 29.63
C ARG A 358 29.09 2.13 29.81
N GLY A 359 30.37 2.08 29.49
CA GLY A 359 31.17 0.87 29.55
C GLY A 359 31.05 0.07 28.25
N GLU A 360 31.06 -1.24 28.39
CA GLU A 360 31.04 -2.19 27.28
C GLU A 360 29.68 -2.30 26.61
N ASN A 361 29.70 -2.39 25.29
CA ASN A 361 28.53 -2.57 24.44
C ASN A 361 28.83 -3.60 23.36
N ASP A 362 28.09 -4.69 23.35
CA ASP A 362 28.21 -5.73 22.34
C ASP A 362 27.29 -5.46 21.16
N VAL A 363 27.84 -5.59 19.96
CA VAL A 363 27.11 -5.52 18.69
C VAL A 363 27.27 -6.84 17.97
N ILE A 364 26.15 -7.54 17.79
CA ILE A 364 26.05 -8.79 17.04
C ILE A 364 25.28 -8.53 15.76
N VAL A 365 25.75 -9.10 14.66
CA VAL A 365 25.06 -9.04 13.36
C VAL A 365 24.90 -10.45 12.82
N HIS A 366 23.66 -10.81 12.54
CA HIS A 366 23.34 -11.99 11.76
C HIS A 366 23.28 -11.60 10.29
N VAL A 367 23.91 -12.38 9.41
CA VAL A 367 23.87 -12.20 7.94
C VAL A 367 23.44 -13.51 7.30
N ALA A 368 22.31 -13.48 6.62
CA ALA A 368 21.73 -14.61 5.90
C ALA A 368 21.74 -14.36 4.39
N ASP A 369 21.55 -15.41 3.61
CA ASP A 369 21.65 -15.38 2.15
C ASP A 369 20.65 -14.44 1.48
N GLY A 370 19.43 -14.37 2.03
CA GLY A 370 18.31 -13.60 1.49
C GLY A 370 18.11 -13.83 -0.01
N TRP A 371 17.67 -12.78 -0.71
CA TRP A 371 17.53 -12.81 -2.17
C TRP A 371 18.87 -12.72 -2.92
N TYR A 372 19.94 -12.22 -2.28
CA TYR A 372 21.23 -12.00 -2.91
C TYR A 372 21.91 -13.32 -3.31
N ARG A 373 22.03 -14.23 -2.34
CA ARG A 373 22.67 -15.55 -2.53
C ARG A 373 21.66 -16.69 -2.51
N GLY A 374 20.46 -16.52 -1.93
CA GLY A 374 19.48 -17.59 -1.80
C GLY A 374 19.04 -18.20 -3.13
N ARG A 375 18.37 -19.35 -3.05
CA ARG A 375 17.75 -19.99 -4.21
C ARG A 375 16.58 -19.12 -4.69
N MET A 376 16.60 -18.73 -5.96
CA MET A 376 15.62 -17.84 -6.58
C MET A 376 14.99 -18.48 -7.82
N GLY A 377 13.69 -18.28 -7.95
CA GLY A 377 12.87 -18.76 -9.06
C GLY A 377 12.61 -20.27 -9.05
N PRO A 378 11.71 -20.73 -9.92
CA PRO A 378 11.27 -22.12 -9.94
C PRO A 378 12.13 -23.02 -10.83
N THR A 379 12.11 -24.32 -10.55
CA THR A 379 12.61 -25.36 -11.47
C THR A 379 11.42 -25.99 -12.20
N VAL A 380 10.95 -25.35 -13.26
CA VAL A 380 9.77 -25.82 -14.03
C VAL A 380 9.97 -25.62 -15.53
N LYS A 381 9.66 -26.65 -16.32
CA LYS A 381 9.81 -26.63 -17.79
C LYS A 381 11.25 -26.20 -18.16
N ASP A 382 11.40 -25.06 -18.84
CA ASP A 382 12.70 -24.51 -19.26
C ASP A 382 13.29 -23.48 -18.28
N LEU A 383 12.68 -23.30 -17.10
CA LEU A 383 13.19 -22.47 -16.02
C LEU A 383 13.92 -23.34 -15.00
N VAL A 384 15.06 -22.84 -14.52
CA VAL A 384 15.89 -23.53 -13.54
C VAL A 384 16.13 -22.57 -12.38
N ALA A 385 15.84 -23.02 -11.16
CA ALA A 385 16.12 -22.25 -9.96
C ALA A 385 17.62 -21.99 -9.83
N VAL A 386 17.99 -20.78 -9.39
CA VAL A 386 19.39 -20.37 -9.29
C VAL A 386 19.69 -19.87 -7.89
N ARG A 387 20.75 -20.42 -7.29
CA ARG A 387 21.38 -19.85 -6.11
C ARG A 387 22.51 -18.91 -6.53
N GLY A 388 22.80 -17.88 -5.74
CA GLY A 388 23.89 -16.95 -6.01
C GLY A 388 23.69 -16.06 -7.24
N PHE A 389 22.44 -15.73 -7.60
CA PHE A 389 22.17 -14.99 -8.84
C PHE A 389 22.86 -13.62 -8.89
N PHE A 390 22.92 -12.94 -7.74
CA PHE A 390 23.54 -11.62 -7.61
C PHE A 390 24.99 -11.70 -7.14
N GLY A 391 25.34 -12.72 -6.37
CA GLY A 391 26.71 -13.04 -5.99
C GLY A 391 26.79 -14.24 -5.05
N ASN A 392 28.00 -14.77 -4.89
CA ASN A 392 28.25 -16.01 -4.16
C ASN A 392 28.73 -15.77 -2.72
N GLU A 393 29.09 -14.52 -2.40
CA GLU A 393 29.61 -14.12 -1.09
C GLU A 393 28.65 -13.11 -0.44
N THR A 394 28.09 -13.49 0.70
CA THR A 394 27.36 -12.59 1.59
C THR A 394 28.31 -11.68 2.35
N GLY A 395 27.84 -10.54 2.82
CA GLY A 395 28.67 -9.61 3.55
C GLY A 395 27.88 -8.51 4.24
N PHE A 396 28.52 -7.83 5.19
CA PHE A 396 27.95 -6.73 5.95
C PHE A 396 28.85 -5.49 5.87
N MET A 397 28.25 -4.31 5.75
CA MET A 397 28.97 -3.05 5.79
C MET A 397 28.21 -2.03 6.61
N ALA A 398 28.91 -1.37 7.52
CA ALA A 398 28.30 -0.35 8.36
C ALA A 398 29.25 0.80 8.72
N ILE A 399 28.66 1.96 8.95
CA ILE A 399 29.26 3.11 9.62
C ILE A 399 28.43 3.38 10.89
N PHE A 400 29.11 3.47 12.02
CA PHE A 400 28.50 3.69 13.33
C PHE A 400 28.99 5.02 13.93
N ASP A 401 28.10 6.01 13.99
CA ASP A 401 28.36 7.31 14.57
C ASP A 401 27.86 7.40 16.01
N THR A 402 28.67 7.99 16.88
CA THR A 402 28.30 8.35 18.25
C THR A 402 28.63 9.80 18.53
N TYR A 403 27.78 10.46 19.32
CA TYR A 403 27.90 11.87 19.65
C TYR A 403 27.96 12.04 21.18
N GLY A 404 29.01 12.73 21.65
CA GLY A 404 29.23 13.11 23.06
C GLY A 404 29.63 12.00 24.02
N SER A 405 30.24 10.91 23.53
CA SER A 405 30.69 9.75 24.33
C SER A 405 31.81 10.01 25.36
N GLU A 406 32.34 11.24 25.45
CA GLU A 406 33.49 11.60 26.31
C GLU A 406 33.32 12.96 27.05
N GLY A 407 32.10 13.36 27.40
CA GLY A 407 31.86 14.56 28.23
C GLY A 407 31.92 15.91 27.50
N GLY A 408 31.84 15.92 26.16
CA GLY A 408 31.82 17.12 25.31
C GLY A 408 31.01 16.95 24.01
N LYS A 409 31.10 17.90 23.06
CA LYS A 409 30.40 17.87 21.75
C LYS A 409 31.07 16.93 20.69
N THR A 410 31.91 16.00 21.11
CA THR A 410 32.79 15.22 20.21
C THR A 410 32.02 14.10 19.49
N ARG A 411 32.21 13.98 18.17
CA ARG A 411 31.73 12.85 17.36
C ARG A 411 32.81 11.77 17.28
N LYS A 412 32.44 10.50 17.47
CA LYS A 412 33.30 9.34 17.21
C LYS A 412 32.63 8.43 16.19
N THR A 413 33.39 8.00 15.18
CA THR A 413 32.91 7.15 14.08
C THR A 413 33.63 5.81 14.13
N PHE A 414 32.89 4.72 14.01
CA PHE A 414 33.39 3.35 13.83
C PHE A 414 32.89 2.80 12.49
N TRP A 415 33.52 1.74 11.99
CA TRP A 415 33.22 1.16 10.69
C TRP A 415 33.53 -0.33 10.64
N THR A 416 33.00 -1.00 9.62
CA THR A 416 33.38 -2.37 9.26
C THR A 416 34.68 -2.38 8.45
N GLY A 417 35.58 -3.33 8.76
CA GLY A 417 36.90 -3.47 8.14
C GLY A 417 37.63 -4.72 8.64
N PRO A 418 38.91 -4.91 8.27
CA PRO A 418 39.72 -6.02 8.78
C PRO A 418 39.74 -6.11 10.31
N THR A 419 39.84 -7.32 10.87
CA THR A 419 39.80 -7.56 12.33
C THR A 419 40.89 -6.81 13.08
N ASN A 420 42.13 -6.80 12.56
CA ASN A 420 43.26 -6.10 13.17
C ASN A 420 43.10 -4.58 13.22
N GLU A 421 42.23 -4.01 12.37
CA GLU A 421 41.96 -2.57 12.34
C GLU A 421 40.71 -2.19 13.12
N THR A 422 39.67 -3.04 13.11
CA THR A 422 38.33 -2.67 13.58
C THR A 422 37.80 -3.51 14.73
N GLY A 423 38.42 -4.65 15.03
CA GLY A 423 37.99 -5.57 16.08
C GLY A 423 36.84 -6.53 15.69
N TRP A 424 36.28 -6.42 14.48
CA TRP A 424 35.23 -7.33 14.03
C TRP A 424 35.72 -8.78 13.96
N LYS A 425 34.96 -9.70 14.53
CA LYS A 425 35.18 -11.16 14.45
C LYS A 425 33.93 -11.85 13.90
N CYS A 426 34.06 -13.12 13.50
CA CYS A 426 32.95 -13.94 13.01
C CYS A 426 33.01 -15.37 13.53
N THR A 427 31.89 -16.10 13.48
CA THR A 427 31.82 -17.52 13.87
C THR A 427 30.74 -18.26 13.06
N ARG A 428 30.91 -19.58 12.87
CA ARG A 428 29.86 -20.50 12.39
C ARG A 428 28.93 -20.98 13.50
N SER A 429 29.27 -20.77 14.77
CA SER A 429 28.46 -21.21 15.89
C SER A 429 27.24 -20.31 16.04
N THR A 430 26.14 -20.68 15.38
CA THR A 430 24.86 -19.95 15.39
C THR A 430 23.73 -20.92 15.69
N PRO A 431 22.68 -20.47 16.40
CA PRO A 431 21.48 -21.29 16.56
C PRO A 431 20.68 -21.42 15.26
N ILE A 432 20.85 -20.53 14.28
CA ILE A 432 20.18 -20.65 12.97
C ILE A 432 21.06 -21.48 12.04
N VAL A 433 20.84 -22.80 12.07
CA VAL A 433 21.69 -23.77 11.38
C VAL A 433 21.42 -23.86 9.88
N ASP A 434 20.25 -23.42 9.43
CA ASP A 434 19.85 -23.35 8.03
C ASP A 434 18.72 -22.33 7.86
N SER A 435 18.76 -21.54 6.79
CA SER A 435 17.68 -20.60 6.46
C SER A 435 17.61 -20.29 4.97
N GLY A 436 16.39 -20.37 4.42
CA GLY A 436 16.09 -19.95 3.05
C GLY A 436 14.70 -19.35 2.93
N ILE A 437 14.53 -18.40 2.00
CA ILE A 437 13.24 -17.73 1.75
C ILE A 437 12.15 -18.74 1.42
N TYR A 438 12.43 -19.70 0.53
CA TYR A 438 11.44 -20.71 0.10
C TYR A 438 11.34 -21.92 1.04
N ASP A 439 12.45 -22.32 1.65
CA ASP A 439 12.54 -23.61 2.33
C ASP A 439 12.19 -23.55 3.82
N GLY A 440 12.38 -22.39 4.45
CA GLY A 440 12.13 -22.16 5.89
C GLY A 440 13.42 -21.97 6.68
N GLU A 441 13.27 -21.92 8.01
CA GLU A 441 14.36 -21.71 8.95
C GLU A 441 14.42 -22.83 10.00
N HIS A 442 15.64 -23.33 10.25
CA HIS A 442 15.91 -24.37 11.22
C HIS A 442 16.76 -23.79 12.36
N TYR A 443 16.22 -23.80 13.57
CA TYR A 443 16.81 -23.20 14.76
C TYR A 443 17.09 -24.27 15.83
N ASP A 444 18.32 -24.28 16.36
CA ASP A 444 18.74 -25.12 17.48
C ASP A 444 19.12 -24.27 18.70
N ALA A 445 18.18 -24.15 19.65
CA ALA A 445 18.36 -23.30 20.82
C ALA A 445 19.40 -23.83 21.82
N ARG A 446 19.93 -25.05 21.61
CA ARG A 446 21.05 -25.59 22.39
C ARG A 446 22.38 -24.93 22.04
N VAL A 447 22.47 -24.26 20.89
CA VAL A 447 23.66 -23.52 20.46
C VAL A 447 23.63 -22.13 21.08
N ASP A 448 24.53 -21.86 22.03
CA ASP A 448 24.73 -20.54 22.61
C ASP A 448 26.07 -19.94 22.17
N PHE A 449 26.01 -19.02 21.20
CA PHE A 449 27.19 -18.34 20.67
C PHE A 449 27.92 -17.48 21.72
N ASN A 450 27.30 -17.16 22.85
CA ASN A 450 27.96 -16.44 23.95
C ASN A 450 28.95 -17.34 24.72
N THR A 451 28.86 -18.66 24.55
CA THR A 451 29.75 -19.65 25.19
C THR A 451 30.93 -20.07 24.32
N VAL A 452 31.02 -19.54 23.09
CA VAL A 452 32.10 -19.85 22.14
C VAL A 452 33.43 -19.36 22.70
N ASP A 453 34.39 -20.28 22.87
CA ASP A 453 35.74 -19.97 23.35
C ASP A 453 36.50 -19.10 22.34
N GLU A 454 37.03 -17.97 22.79
CA GLU A 454 37.89 -17.11 21.95
C GLU A 454 39.21 -17.78 21.54
N LYS A 455 39.61 -18.86 22.24
CA LYS A 455 40.82 -19.63 21.93
C LYS A 455 40.59 -20.74 20.93
N ASP A 456 39.33 -21.09 20.62
CA ASP A 456 39.03 -22.07 19.58
C ASP A 456 39.43 -21.51 18.20
N GLN A 457 40.37 -22.19 17.54
CA GLN A 457 40.86 -21.81 16.22
C GLN A 457 40.08 -22.47 15.07
N SER A 458 39.04 -23.27 15.38
CA SER A 458 38.12 -23.82 14.39
C SER A 458 37.14 -22.77 13.87
N ASP A 459 36.44 -23.06 12.77
CA ASP A 459 35.37 -22.19 12.25
C ASP A 459 34.21 -21.97 13.25
N ASN A 460 34.09 -22.81 14.28
CA ASN A 460 33.11 -22.66 15.35
C ASN A 460 33.58 -21.67 16.44
N GLY A 461 34.87 -21.35 16.50
CA GLY A 461 35.44 -20.29 17.34
C GLY A 461 35.21 -18.88 16.77
N TRP A 462 35.67 -17.86 17.50
CA TRP A 462 35.66 -16.48 17.00
C TRP A 462 36.88 -16.20 16.11
N GLN A 463 36.66 -16.19 14.79
CA GLN A 463 37.68 -15.99 13.77
C GLN A 463 37.76 -14.56 13.25
N SER A 464 38.88 -14.22 12.60
CA SER A 464 39.02 -12.94 11.91
C SER A 464 38.07 -12.86 10.70
N VAL A 465 37.52 -11.68 10.45
CA VAL A 465 36.71 -11.42 9.25
C VAL A 465 37.59 -11.24 8.02
N LYS A 466 37.03 -11.54 6.86
CA LYS A 466 37.59 -11.26 5.54
C LYS A 466 36.91 -10.02 4.96
N VAL A 467 37.60 -9.29 4.08
CA VAL A 467 37.02 -8.19 3.28
C VAL A 467 36.63 -8.68 1.89
N ILE A 468 35.49 -8.21 1.37
CA ILE A 468 35.06 -8.42 -0.02
C ILE A 468 35.63 -7.29 -0.89
N PRO A 469 36.68 -7.53 -1.71
CA PRO A 469 37.39 -6.46 -2.40
C PRO A 469 36.58 -5.84 -3.56
N TYR A 470 35.67 -6.59 -4.17
CA TYR A 470 34.86 -6.12 -5.30
C TYR A 470 33.64 -5.30 -4.88
N ALA A 471 33.25 -5.33 -3.60
CA ALA A 471 32.08 -4.62 -3.10
C ALA A 471 32.23 -3.11 -3.30
N PHE A 472 31.37 -2.55 -4.16
CA PHE A 472 31.42 -1.15 -4.59
C PHE A 472 32.81 -0.69 -5.06
N ALA A 473 33.63 -1.57 -5.67
CA ALA A 473 34.99 -1.23 -6.10
C ALA A 473 35.04 0.04 -6.99
N ALA A 474 36.19 0.73 -7.03
CA ALA A 474 36.34 1.91 -7.87
C ALA A 474 36.01 1.57 -9.34
N GLY A 475 35.15 2.38 -9.96
CA GLY A 475 34.64 2.12 -11.32
C GLY A 475 33.38 1.24 -11.39
N SER A 476 32.87 0.71 -10.26
CA SER A 476 31.57 0.03 -10.21
C SER A 476 30.41 1.01 -10.46
N SER A 477 29.43 0.60 -11.26
CA SER A 477 28.16 1.32 -11.44
C SER A 477 27.16 1.09 -10.31
N GLN A 478 27.46 0.19 -9.37
CA GLN A 478 26.59 -0.20 -8.27
C GLN A 478 26.35 0.97 -7.31
N LYS A 479 25.09 1.38 -7.18
CA LYS A 479 24.65 2.47 -6.31
C LYS A 479 24.42 1.96 -4.90
N LEU A 480 24.79 2.77 -3.91
CA LEU A 480 24.38 2.62 -2.52
C LEU A 480 23.41 3.75 -2.19
N GLN A 481 22.20 3.44 -1.72
CA GLN A 481 21.15 4.43 -1.48
C GLN A 481 20.30 4.08 -0.25
N ALA A 482 19.72 5.07 0.42
CA ALA A 482 18.70 4.83 1.44
C ALA A 482 17.38 4.34 0.78
N PRO A 483 16.56 3.53 1.48
CA PRO A 483 15.25 3.14 0.99
C PRO A 483 14.31 4.35 0.97
N ILE A 484 13.54 4.47 -0.11
CA ILE A 484 12.42 5.42 -0.20
C ILE A 484 11.08 4.77 0.18
N ALA A 485 10.99 3.44 0.03
CA ALA A 485 9.80 2.66 0.34
C ALA A 485 9.71 2.34 1.84
N PRO A 486 8.51 2.03 2.37
CA PRO A 486 8.37 1.58 3.75
C PRO A 486 9.12 0.25 4.00
N PRO A 487 9.65 0.04 5.21
CA PRO A 487 10.28 -1.22 5.57
C PRO A 487 9.28 -2.38 5.61
N ILE A 488 9.78 -3.61 5.56
CA ILE A 488 8.98 -4.80 5.86
C ILE A 488 8.86 -4.95 7.38
N GLN A 489 7.64 -4.99 7.91
CA GLN A 489 7.37 -5.08 9.34
C GLN A 489 6.20 -6.02 9.65
N CYS A 490 6.07 -6.41 10.92
CA CYS A 490 4.89 -7.11 11.40
C CYS A 490 3.71 -6.13 11.45
N THR A 491 2.77 -6.28 10.53
CA THR A 491 1.65 -5.33 10.38
C THR A 491 0.39 -5.80 11.12
N GLN A 492 0.28 -7.09 11.46
CA GLN A 492 -0.82 -7.64 12.27
C GLN A 492 -0.44 -8.98 12.88
N LYS A 493 -1.11 -9.35 13.97
CA LYS A 493 -1.00 -10.66 14.62
C LYS A 493 -2.35 -11.35 14.57
N LEU A 494 -2.35 -12.66 14.31
CA LEU A 494 -3.55 -13.49 14.24
C LEU A 494 -3.43 -14.62 15.28
N PRO A 495 -4.40 -14.74 16.20
CA PRO A 495 -4.46 -15.89 17.09
C PRO A 495 -4.87 -17.13 16.31
N VAL A 496 -4.65 -18.30 16.90
CA VAL A 496 -5.20 -19.56 16.39
C VAL A 496 -6.74 -19.46 16.37
N LYS A 497 -7.35 -19.79 15.23
CA LYS A 497 -8.81 -19.86 15.12
C LYS A 497 -9.33 -21.22 15.54
N THR A 498 -8.69 -22.31 15.09
CA THR A 498 -9.06 -23.67 15.50
C THR A 498 -7.92 -24.67 15.29
N TYR A 499 -8.01 -25.82 15.96
CA TYR A 499 -7.12 -26.96 15.80
C TYR A 499 -7.87 -28.11 15.12
N LEU A 500 -7.23 -28.71 14.13
CA LEU A 500 -7.70 -29.84 13.34
C LEU A 500 -6.74 -31.03 13.52
N LYS A 501 -7.18 -32.21 13.08
CA LYS A 501 -6.35 -33.42 13.03
C LYS A 501 -6.27 -33.92 11.59
N SER A 502 -5.07 -34.21 11.12
CA SER A 502 -4.86 -34.94 9.87
C SER A 502 -5.28 -36.41 10.03
N PRO A 503 -5.45 -37.16 8.92
CA PRO A 503 -5.73 -38.60 8.96
C PRO A 503 -4.72 -39.44 9.75
N ASP A 504 -3.46 -39.02 9.79
CA ASP A 504 -2.38 -39.67 10.55
C ASP A 504 -2.23 -39.14 12.00
N GLY A 505 -3.19 -38.32 12.47
CA GLY A 505 -3.27 -37.85 13.86
C GLY A 505 -2.40 -36.64 14.21
N LYS A 506 -1.68 -36.04 13.25
CA LYS A 506 -0.91 -34.81 13.46
C LYS A 506 -1.84 -33.61 13.67
N THR A 507 -1.37 -32.63 14.43
CA THR A 507 -2.13 -31.40 14.69
C THR A 507 -1.96 -30.44 13.52
N ILE A 508 -3.07 -29.92 13.01
CA ILE A 508 -3.11 -28.83 12.03
C ILE A 508 -3.74 -27.61 12.71
N VAL A 509 -3.12 -26.46 12.56
CA VAL A 509 -3.58 -25.19 13.13
C VAL A 509 -4.17 -24.36 11.99
N ASP A 510 -5.42 -23.92 12.11
CA ASP A 510 -6.06 -22.97 11.18
C ASP A 510 -6.07 -21.57 11.80
N PHE A 511 -5.47 -20.60 11.11
CA PHE A 511 -5.50 -19.19 11.50
C PHE A 511 -6.71 -18.42 10.94
N GLY A 512 -7.51 -19.09 10.10
CA GLY A 512 -8.75 -18.55 9.53
C GLY A 512 -8.54 -17.55 8.39
N GLN A 513 -7.29 -17.23 8.06
CA GLN A 513 -6.91 -16.25 7.04
C GLN A 513 -5.61 -16.70 6.38
N ASN A 514 -5.57 -16.69 5.06
CA ASN A 514 -4.37 -16.89 4.25
C ASN A 514 -3.54 -15.60 4.23
N ILE A 515 -2.30 -15.66 4.69
CA ILE A 515 -1.41 -14.51 4.90
C ILE A 515 -0.03 -14.75 4.31
N ALA A 516 0.77 -13.70 4.14
CA ALA A 516 2.22 -13.81 4.13
C ALA A 516 2.75 -13.51 5.53
N GLY A 517 3.58 -14.39 6.10
CA GLY A 517 3.98 -14.21 7.48
C GLY A 517 4.93 -15.26 8.03
N ARG A 518 5.00 -15.27 9.36
CA ARG A 518 5.80 -16.19 10.17
C ARG A 518 4.96 -16.70 11.34
N LEU A 519 5.34 -17.85 11.89
CA LEU A 519 4.74 -18.38 13.09
C LEU A 519 5.64 -18.09 14.30
N ARG A 520 5.10 -17.40 15.31
CA ARG A 520 5.72 -17.30 16.63
C ARG A 520 5.23 -18.44 17.50
N LEU A 521 6.15 -19.14 18.15
CA LEU A 521 5.87 -20.16 19.13
C LEU A 521 6.34 -19.75 20.52
N ARG A 522 5.66 -20.28 21.53
CA ARG A 522 6.00 -20.12 22.93
C ARG A 522 5.62 -21.37 23.70
N GLY A 523 6.55 -21.94 24.46
CA GLY A 523 6.29 -23.17 25.21
C GLY A 523 7.52 -23.75 25.91
N THR A 524 7.37 -24.96 26.45
CA THR A 524 8.42 -25.69 27.16
C THR A 524 8.50 -27.13 26.68
N ALA A 525 9.71 -27.66 26.50
CA ALA A 525 9.93 -29.07 26.20
C ALA A 525 11.28 -29.54 26.78
N PRO A 526 11.53 -30.86 26.87
CA PRO A 526 12.86 -31.38 27.17
C PRO A 526 13.91 -30.92 26.16
N ALA A 527 15.16 -30.75 26.62
CA ALA A 527 16.29 -30.39 25.77
C ALA A 527 16.41 -31.35 24.57
N GLY A 528 16.62 -30.80 23.37
CA GLY A 528 16.75 -31.58 22.13
C GLY A 528 15.42 -32.00 21.50
N THR A 529 14.27 -31.69 22.12
CA THR A 529 12.98 -31.88 21.46
C THR A 529 12.90 -30.98 20.23
N LYS A 530 12.68 -31.55 19.05
CA LYS A 530 12.55 -30.81 17.80
C LYS A 530 11.10 -30.79 17.35
N ILE A 531 10.55 -29.60 17.13
CA ILE A 531 9.25 -29.41 16.48
C ILE A 531 9.43 -28.95 15.03
N THR A 532 8.53 -29.39 14.17
CA THR A 532 8.49 -29.04 12.74
C THR A 532 7.13 -28.41 12.41
N LEU A 533 7.17 -27.35 11.61
CA LEU A 533 6.04 -26.51 11.24
C LEU A 533 5.95 -26.47 9.71
N VAL A 534 4.96 -27.14 9.12
CA VAL A 534 4.76 -27.18 7.66
C VAL A 534 3.61 -26.24 7.30
N HIS A 535 3.92 -25.19 6.53
CA HIS A 535 2.98 -24.11 6.20
C HIS A 535 2.32 -24.38 4.84
N VAL A 536 0.98 -24.33 4.79
CA VAL A 536 0.22 -24.49 3.54
C VAL A 536 -0.96 -23.51 3.45
N GLU A 537 -1.31 -23.10 2.24
CA GLU A 537 -2.49 -22.28 1.99
C GLU A 537 -3.80 -23.07 2.14
N VAL A 538 -3.77 -24.37 1.83
CA VAL A 538 -4.96 -25.23 1.71
C VAL A 538 -4.68 -26.66 2.15
N LEU A 539 -5.72 -27.36 2.57
CA LEU A 539 -5.71 -28.80 2.83
C LEU A 539 -6.28 -29.57 1.63
N LYS A 540 -5.83 -30.80 1.43
CA LYS A 540 -6.43 -31.73 0.47
C LYS A 540 -7.81 -32.19 0.96
N PRO A 541 -8.66 -32.79 0.11
CA PRO A 541 -9.97 -33.30 0.52
C PRO A 541 -9.95 -34.29 1.69
N ASP A 542 -8.86 -35.05 1.84
CA ASP A 542 -8.66 -35.98 2.96
C ASP A 542 -8.22 -35.29 4.28
N GLY A 543 -8.01 -33.97 4.27
CA GLY A 543 -7.57 -33.19 5.43
C GLY A 543 -6.04 -33.14 5.62
N THR A 544 -5.25 -33.70 4.71
CA THR A 544 -3.77 -33.57 4.74
C THR A 544 -3.30 -32.21 4.20
N PRO A 545 -2.13 -31.69 4.64
CA PRO A 545 -1.56 -30.47 4.06
C PRO A 545 -1.29 -30.59 2.55
N ASN A 546 -1.70 -29.59 1.77
CA ASN A 546 -1.41 -29.59 0.34
C ASN A 546 -0.07 -28.92 0.02
N THR A 547 1.01 -29.69 0.01
CA THR A 547 2.35 -29.20 -0.32
C THR A 547 2.69 -29.24 -1.80
N SER A 548 1.89 -29.87 -2.66
CA SER A 548 2.22 -30.01 -4.10
C SER A 548 2.24 -28.67 -4.83
N ILE A 549 1.31 -27.76 -4.48
CA ILE A 549 1.22 -26.41 -5.03
C ILE A 549 2.35 -25.47 -4.58
N LEU A 550 3.18 -25.89 -3.61
CA LEU A 550 4.39 -25.17 -3.20
C LEU A 550 5.58 -25.43 -4.13
N ARG A 551 5.48 -26.44 -5.00
CA ARG A 551 6.56 -26.91 -5.91
C ARG A 551 7.81 -27.28 -5.12
N ASP A 552 8.97 -26.69 -5.45
CA ASP A 552 10.21 -26.99 -4.74
C ASP A 552 10.38 -26.18 -3.45
N ALA A 553 9.42 -25.31 -3.06
CA ALA A 553 9.47 -24.62 -1.78
C ALA A 553 9.02 -25.55 -0.65
N LYS A 554 9.90 -25.83 0.33
CA LYS A 554 9.54 -26.69 1.46
C LYS A 554 8.58 -26.02 2.45
N CYS A 555 8.64 -24.68 2.59
CA CYS A 555 7.85 -23.89 3.55
C CYS A 555 7.81 -24.50 4.97
N THR A 556 8.96 -25.00 5.44
CA THR A 556 9.05 -25.80 6.65
C THR A 556 10.05 -25.21 7.63
N ASP A 557 9.55 -24.83 8.79
CA ASP A 557 10.36 -24.31 9.88
C ASP A 557 10.59 -25.38 10.94
N SER A 558 11.69 -25.32 11.69
CA SER A 558 11.88 -26.19 12.85
C SER A 558 12.60 -25.53 14.01
N TYR A 559 12.17 -25.84 15.24
CA TYR A 559 12.77 -25.35 16.47
C TYR A 559 13.18 -26.53 17.36
N THR A 560 14.43 -26.54 17.80
CA THR A 560 14.95 -27.52 18.77
C THR A 560 15.12 -26.84 20.13
N PHE A 561 14.38 -27.30 21.13
CA PHE A 561 14.37 -26.70 22.47
C PHE A 561 15.71 -26.90 23.18
N ARG A 562 16.16 -25.87 23.91
CA ARG A 562 17.33 -25.99 24.80
C ARG A 562 16.99 -26.73 26.08
N GLY A 563 15.71 -26.73 26.47
CA GLY A 563 15.18 -27.47 27.59
C GLY A 563 14.75 -26.57 28.75
N SER A 564 13.64 -26.93 29.40
CA SER A 564 13.30 -26.38 30.71
C SER A 564 14.39 -26.78 31.71
N GLY A 565 15.04 -25.82 32.39
CA GLY A 565 16.03 -26.13 33.43
C GLY A 565 15.47 -27.03 34.54
N ALA A 566 16.30 -27.46 35.49
CA ALA A 566 15.96 -28.46 36.52
C ALA A 566 14.64 -28.24 37.30
N ASN A 567 14.06 -27.03 37.25
CA ASN A 567 12.82 -26.65 37.93
C ASN A 567 11.62 -26.46 36.98
N GLY A 568 11.70 -26.82 35.69
CA GLY A 568 10.56 -26.79 34.76
C GLY A 568 10.09 -25.40 34.30
N SER A 569 10.82 -24.32 34.61
CA SER A 569 10.28 -22.95 34.53
C SER A 569 10.69 -22.10 33.32
N ASN A 570 11.54 -22.60 32.40
CA ASN A 570 12.04 -21.78 31.30
C ASN A 570 11.15 -21.89 30.07
N ILE A 571 10.17 -21.00 29.96
CA ILE A 571 9.40 -20.80 28.73
C ILE A 571 10.35 -20.28 27.65
N GLU A 572 10.39 -20.98 26.51
CA GLU A 572 11.14 -20.59 25.32
C GLU A 572 10.19 -19.92 24.33
N GLU A 573 10.68 -18.88 23.65
CA GLU A 573 9.96 -18.17 22.60
C GLU A 573 10.83 -18.11 21.35
N TRP A 574 10.22 -18.38 20.20
CA TRP A 574 10.92 -18.34 18.92
C TRP A 574 9.99 -17.94 17.78
N GLU A 575 10.58 -17.27 16.81
CA GLU A 575 10.02 -16.92 15.53
C GLU A 575 11.20 -16.89 14.54
N PRO A 576 11.04 -17.39 13.30
CA PRO A 576 12.14 -17.38 12.36
C PRO A 576 12.55 -15.95 11.95
N ASP A 577 13.82 -15.74 11.61
CA ASP A 577 14.38 -14.41 11.34
C ASP A 577 14.49 -14.08 9.84
N PHE A 578 14.78 -15.06 8.98
CA PHE A 578 15.23 -14.83 7.60
C PHE A 578 14.41 -15.56 6.51
N THR A 579 13.19 -15.99 6.86
CA THR A 579 12.22 -16.60 5.94
C THR A 579 10.83 -15.97 6.07
N PHE A 580 9.91 -16.35 5.20
CA PHE A 580 8.48 -16.08 5.34
C PHE A 580 7.68 -17.09 4.52
N HIS A 581 6.41 -17.30 4.84
CA HIS A 581 5.56 -18.27 4.18
C HIS A 581 4.20 -17.66 3.82
N GLY A 582 3.63 -18.11 2.71
CA GLY A 582 2.21 -17.91 2.41
C GLY A 582 1.38 -19.06 2.98
N PHE A 583 0.51 -18.81 3.96
CA PHE A 583 -0.24 -19.87 4.62
C PHE A 583 -1.52 -19.41 5.31
N ARG A 584 -2.44 -20.36 5.45
CA ARG A 584 -3.57 -20.32 6.40
C ARG A 584 -3.46 -21.42 7.44
N TYR A 585 -2.93 -22.58 7.04
CA TYR A 585 -2.82 -23.77 7.88
C TYR A 585 -1.35 -24.09 8.17
N VAL A 586 -1.09 -24.57 9.37
CA VAL A 586 0.24 -25.08 9.76
C VAL A 586 0.10 -26.45 10.40
N GLN A 587 0.75 -27.47 9.82
CA GLN A 587 0.89 -28.76 10.49
C GLN A 587 2.04 -28.71 11.48
N VAL A 588 1.78 -29.07 12.73
CA VAL A 588 2.73 -29.05 13.84
C VAL A 588 3.03 -30.49 14.27
N HIS A 589 4.31 -30.88 14.25
CA HIS A 589 4.72 -32.21 14.66
C HIS A 589 6.11 -32.26 15.34
N PRO A 590 6.26 -32.97 16.46
CA PRO A 590 5.17 -33.46 17.33
C PRO A 590 4.39 -32.28 17.93
N TRP A 591 3.15 -32.53 18.36
CA TRP A 591 2.43 -31.55 19.17
C TRP A 591 2.94 -31.61 20.61
N ILE A 592 3.23 -30.45 21.19
CA ILE A 592 3.68 -30.31 22.57
C ILE A 592 2.54 -29.67 23.38
N GLU A 593 2.17 -30.28 24.50
CA GLU A 593 1.15 -29.73 25.38
C GLU A 593 1.58 -28.38 25.96
N GLY A 594 0.67 -27.40 25.98
CA GLY A 594 0.98 -26.03 26.42
C GLY A 594 1.72 -25.17 25.39
N LEU A 595 1.90 -25.65 24.15
CA LEU A 595 2.48 -24.85 23.07
C LEU A 595 1.50 -23.75 22.61
N GLU A 596 1.88 -22.50 22.81
CA GLU A 596 1.19 -21.31 22.32
C GLU A 596 1.72 -20.94 20.93
N LEU A 597 0.82 -20.59 20.01
CA LEU A 597 1.12 -20.26 18.62
C LEU A 597 0.42 -18.97 18.21
N GLU A 598 1.12 -18.11 17.48
CA GLU A 598 0.61 -16.83 16.96
C GLU A 598 1.16 -16.60 15.55
N ALA A 599 0.28 -16.41 14.57
CA ALA A 599 0.71 -16.05 13.22
C ALA A 599 0.95 -14.54 13.15
N LYS A 600 2.11 -14.14 12.65
CA LYS A 600 2.49 -12.74 12.44
C LYS A 600 2.49 -12.43 10.96
N VAL A 601 1.67 -11.46 10.56
CA VAL A 601 1.53 -10.98 9.19
C VAL A 601 2.64 -10.00 8.87
N TYR A 602 3.39 -10.28 7.82
CA TYR A 602 4.48 -9.44 7.36
C TYR A 602 4.26 -8.93 5.93
N GLY A 603 4.72 -7.72 5.68
CA GLY A 603 4.69 -7.05 4.39
C GLY A 603 5.33 -5.67 4.53
N SER A 604 5.58 -5.00 3.42
CA SER A 604 5.95 -3.58 3.42
C SER A 604 4.87 -2.78 4.15
N ASN A 605 5.26 -1.97 5.14
CA ASN A 605 4.33 -1.27 6.03
C ASN A 605 3.68 -0.06 5.36
N LEU A 606 2.84 -0.35 4.37
CA LEU A 606 2.13 0.64 3.58
C LEU A 606 0.95 1.20 4.37
N PRO A 607 0.79 2.54 4.44
CA PRO A 607 -0.40 3.13 5.04
C PRO A 607 -1.66 2.66 4.31
N ARG A 608 -2.62 2.10 5.05
CA ARG A 608 -3.95 1.79 4.51
C ARG A 608 -4.72 3.09 4.25
N VAL A 609 -5.15 3.30 3.01
CA VAL A 609 -5.93 4.48 2.59
C VAL A 609 -7.40 4.19 2.38
N LEU A 610 -7.78 2.93 2.13
CA LEU A 610 -9.18 2.51 2.20
C LEU A 610 -9.62 2.40 3.66
N SER A 611 -10.45 3.31 4.14
CA SER A 611 -11.12 3.17 5.43
C SER A 611 -12.57 2.73 5.25
N GLY A 612 -12.86 1.50 5.69
CA GLY A 612 -14.23 1.07 5.98
C GLY A 612 -15.17 0.90 4.78
N PHE A 613 -14.70 0.34 3.65
CA PHE A 613 -15.62 -0.14 2.62
C PHE A 613 -16.58 -1.17 3.21
N GLN A 614 -17.86 -0.84 3.23
CA GLN A 614 -18.90 -1.69 3.79
C GLN A 614 -20.17 -1.52 2.96
N SER A 615 -20.70 -2.62 2.44
CA SER A 615 -21.98 -2.66 1.76
C SER A 615 -22.99 -3.54 2.52
N THR A 616 -24.23 -3.53 2.06
CA THR A 616 -25.31 -4.44 2.50
C THR A 616 -25.11 -5.89 2.04
N ASN A 617 -24.25 -6.14 1.05
CA ASN A 617 -23.95 -7.49 0.56
C ASN A 617 -22.67 -8.05 1.22
N LYS A 618 -22.82 -9.10 2.03
CA LYS A 618 -21.71 -9.71 2.79
C LYS A 618 -20.68 -10.42 1.90
N GLU A 619 -21.10 -11.04 0.80
CA GLU A 619 -20.19 -11.73 -0.12
C GLU A 619 -19.30 -10.71 -0.86
N LEU A 620 -19.85 -9.56 -1.24
CA LEU A 620 -19.09 -8.45 -1.81
C LEU A 620 -18.08 -7.87 -0.82
N ASN A 621 -18.48 -7.70 0.45
CA ASN A 621 -17.55 -7.24 1.48
C ASN A 621 -16.41 -8.25 1.65
N ARG A 622 -16.72 -9.55 1.65
CA ARG A 622 -15.70 -10.60 1.71
C ARG A 622 -14.77 -10.58 0.51
N LEU A 623 -15.29 -10.32 -0.69
CA LEU A 623 -14.45 -10.15 -1.88
C LEU A 623 -13.50 -8.96 -1.73
N ALA A 624 -13.98 -7.81 -1.28
CA ALA A 624 -13.14 -6.63 -1.04
C ALA A 624 -12.04 -6.90 0.01
N GLU A 625 -12.37 -7.60 1.10
CA GLU A 625 -11.40 -8.05 2.10
C GLU A 625 -10.34 -8.99 1.48
N ASN A 626 -10.76 -9.97 0.67
CA ASN A 626 -9.84 -10.91 0.02
C ASN A 626 -8.86 -10.18 -0.91
N ILE A 627 -9.31 -9.14 -1.62
CA ILE A 627 -8.46 -8.29 -2.47
C ILE A 627 -7.39 -7.58 -1.61
N GLU A 628 -7.80 -6.95 -0.51
CA GLU A 628 -6.87 -6.27 0.42
C GLU A 628 -5.85 -7.23 1.03
N TRP A 629 -6.29 -8.41 1.50
CA TRP A 629 -5.42 -9.43 2.05
C TRP A 629 -4.40 -9.95 1.04
N SER A 630 -4.81 -10.13 -0.22
CA SER A 630 -3.90 -10.55 -1.29
C SER A 630 -2.90 -9.48 -1.67
N ALA A 631 -3.31 -8.21 -1.72
CA ALA A 631 -2.37 -7.10 -1.94
C ALA A 631 -1.35 -7.02 -0.80
N ARG A 632 -1.81 -7.07 0.44
CA ARG A 632 -0.95 -7.02 1.64
C ARG A 632 0.07 -8.15 1.68
N ALA A 633 -0.35 -9.37 1.38
CA ALA A 633 0.52 -10.54 1.41
C ALA A 633 1.63 -10.49 0.35
N ASN A 634 1.39 -9.76 -0.75
CA ASN A 634 2.29 -9.71 -1.90
C ASN A 634 3.03 -8.39 -2.07
N PHE A 635 2.79 -7.39 -1.23
CA PHE A 635 3.59 -6.17 -1.21
C PHE A 635 4.70 -6.38 -0.16
N PHE A 636 5.75 -7.11 -0.56
CA PHE A 636 6.81 -7.58 0.33
C PHE A 636 8.18 -7.29 -0.31
N ALA A 637 8.76 -6.12 0.02
CA ALA A 637 9.87 -5.47 -0.70
C ALA A 637 9.56 -5.09 -2.15
N VAL A 638 8.93 -5.97 -2.91
CA VAL A 638 8.46 -5.80 -4.29
C VAL A 638 7.02 -6.33 -4.42
N PRO A 639 6.23 -5.93 -5.43
CA PRO A 639 4.90 -6.48 -5.66
C PRO A 639 4.99 -7.88 -6.27
N THR A 640 5.02 -8.91 -5.42
CA THR A 640 5.18 -10.31 -5.83
C THR A 640 3.91 -10.90 -6.45
N ASP A 641 4.04 -11.90 -7.32
CA ASP A 641 2.90 -12.68 -7.82
C ASP A 641 2.14 -13.40 -6.70
N CYS A 642 2.88 -14.15 -5.88
CA CYS A 642 2.35 -14.96 -4.80
C CYS A 642 3.35 -15.06 -3.62
N PRO A 643 2.92 -15.38 -2.38
CA PRO A 643 3.82 -15.38 -1.22
C PRO A 643 4.30 -16.77 -0.75
N GLN A 644 3.83 -17.87 -1.35
CA GLN A 644 4.00 -19.23 -0.81
C GLN A 644 5.02 -20.11 -1.55
N ARG A 645 4.97 -20.20 -2.88
CA ARG A 645 5.80 -21.16 -3.65
C ARG A 645 7.20 -20.61 -3.95
N ASP A 646 8.01 -21.38 -4.67
CA ASP A 646 9.36 -21.03 -5.15
C ASP A 646 9.35 -20.00 -6.30
N GLU A 647 8.59 -18.92 -6.13
CA GLU A 647 8.45 -17.82 -7.07
C GLU A 647 8.60 -16.51 -6.32
N ARG A 648 7.49 -15.92 -5.84
CA ARG A 648 7.49 -14.68 -5.06
C ARG A 648 8.29 -13.59 -5.77
N LEU A 649 8.06 -13.49 -7.08
CA LEU A 649 8.82 -12.63 -7.99
C LEU A 649 8.00 -11.39 -8.32
N GLY A 650 8.66 -10.25 -8.52
CA GLY A 650 8.02 -9.02 -8.97
C GLY A 650 7.60 -9.10 -10.43
N TRP A 651 6.55 -9.86 -10.74
CA TRP A 651 6.02 -10.01 -12.09
C TRP A 651 5.36 -8.71 -12.56
N THR A 652 5.80 -8.22 -13.70
CA THR A 652 5.46 -6.87 -14.17
C THR A 652 4.01 -6.72 -14.63
N GLY A 653 3.44 -7.75 -15.29
CA GLY A 653 2.07 -7.71 -15.79
C GLY A 653 1.03 -7.70 -14.68
N ASP A 654 1.29 -8.44 -13.62
CA ASP A 654 0.40 -8.62 -12.48
C ASP A 654 0.18 -7.29 -11.75
N ILE A 655 1.26 -6.61 -11.37
CA ILE A 655 1.13 -5.28 -10.76
C ILE A 655 0.59 -4.26 -11.76
N ASN A 656 0.86 -4.41 -13.06
CA ASN A 656 0.34 -3.49 -14.07
C ASN A 656 -1.19 -3.52 -14.18
N VAL A 657 -1.82 -4.71 -14.14
CA VAL A 657 -3.28 -4.82 -14.16
C VAL A 657 -3.90 -4.50 -12.80
N PHE A 658 -3.19 -4.74 -11.70
CA PHE A 658 -3.70 -4.55 -10.34
C PHE A 658 -3.51 -3.14 -9.78
N SER A 659 -2.52 -2.36 -10.24
CA SER A 659 -2.20 -1.04 -9.67
C SER A 659 -3.38 -0.06 -9.60
N PRO A 660 -4.34 -0.02 -10.56
CA PRO A 660 -5.52 0.84 -10.45
C PRO A 660 -6.44 0.48 -9.27
N THR A 661 -6.38 -0.77 -8.79
CA THR A 661 -7.05 -1.20 -7.56
C THR A 661 -6.19 -0.91 -6.33
N ALA A 662 -4.87 -1.17 -6.41
CA ALA A 662 -3.94 -0.99 -5.30
C ALA A 662 -3.97 0.42 -4.69
N VAL A 663 -4.04 1.46 -5.53
CA VAL A 663 -4.06 2.88 -5.11
C VAL A 663 -5.30 3.26 -4.29
N TYR A 664 -6.38 2.49 -4.36
CA TYR A 664 -7.54 2.69 -3.47
C TYR A 664 -7.34 2.03 -2.11
N ILE A 665 -6.48 1.01 -2.00
CA ILE A 665 -6.30 0.19 -0.79
C ILE A 665 -5.18 0.75 0.09
N PHE A 666 -4.01 1.02 -0.51
CA PHE A 666 -2.81 1.47 0.18
C PHE A 666 -2.21 2.74 -0.45
N ASP A 667 -1.56 3.57 0.36
CA ASP A 667 -0.62 4.57 -0.12
C ASP A 667 0.65 3.84 -0.58
N CYS A 668 0.67 3.52 -1.87
CA CYS A 668 1.69 2.70 -2.51
C CYS A 668 2.66 3.50 -3.39
N GLN A 669 2.67 4.83 -3.31
CA GLN A 669 3.50 5.70 -4.15
C GLN A 669 4.99 5.32 -4.03
N THR A 670 5.59 5.50 -2.85
CA THR A 670 7.05 5.30 -2.67
C THR A 670 7.49 3.85 -2.84
N PHE A 671 6.59 2.88 -2.55
CA PHE A 671 6.83 1.47 -2.79
C PHE A 671 6.90 1.14 -4.29
N LEU A 672 5.92 1.60 -5.07
CA LEU A 672 5.89 1.34 -6.51
C LEU A 672 6.90 2.22 -7.27
N ASP A 673 7.29 3.38 -6.75
CA ASP A 673 8.40 4.19 -7.26
C ASP A 673 9.75 3.47 -7.06
N SER A 674 9.94 2.84 -5.90
CA SER A 674 11.13 2.01 -5.61
C SER A 674 11.18 0.81 -6.55
N TYR A 675 10.04 0.14 -6.76
CA TYR A 675 9.92 -0.97 -7.70
C TYR A 675 10.24 -0.54 -9.14
N LEU A 676 9.67 0.57 -9.62
CA LEU A 676 9.95 1.11 -10.96
C LEU A 676 11.41 1.55 -11.14
N SER A 677 12.06 2.02 -10.06
CA SER A 677 13.50 2.25 -10.06
C SER A 677 14.28 0.95 -10.26
N GLY A 678 13.82 -0.15 -9.64
CA GLY A 678 14.32 -1.51 -9.88
C GLY A 678 14.13 -1.97 -11.32
N VAL A 679 12.95 -1.75 -11.92
CA VAL A 679 12.67 -2.05 -13.33
C VAL A 679 13.65 -1.31 -14.24
N LYS A 680 13.85 0.00 -14.02
CA LYS A 680 14.81 0.83 -14.75
C LYS A 680 16.24 0.34 -14.60
N ASP A 681 16.61 -0.14 -13.41
CA ASP A 681 17.94 -0.71 -13.16
C ASP A 681 18.12 -2.05 -13.89
N SER A 682 17.14 -2.96 -13.84
CA SER A 682 17.19 -4.25 -14.56
C SER A 682 17.33 -4.06 -16.08
N MET A 683 16.68 -3.05 -16.67
CA MET A 683 16.82 -2.73 -18.11
C MET A 683 18.28 -2.48 -18.54
N LYS A 684 19.13 -1.94 -17.66
CA LYS A 684 20.55 -1.70 -17.99
C LYS A 684 21.35 -3.00 -18.11
N ILE A 685 20.94 -4.04 -17.39
CA ILE A 685 21.61 -5.35 -17.37
C ILE A 685 21.16 -6.18 -18.57
N GLY A 686 19.90 -6.04 -19.01
CA GLY A 686 19.28 -7.03 -19.88
C GLY A 686 18.94 -6.65 -21.32
N GLY A 687 19.32 -5.46 -21.77
CA GLY A 687 18.93 -4.93 -23.08
C GLY A 687 17.98 -3.77 -22.89
N ARG A 688 18.52 -2.55 -23.06
CA ARG A 688 18.00 -1.28 -22.53
C ARG A 688 16.60 -0.90 -22.98
N HIS A 689 16.08 -1.55 -24.01
CA HIS A 689 14.86 -1.11 -24.67
C HIS A 689 13.59 -1.70 -24.07
N SER A 690 13.63 -2.80 -23.31
CA SER A 690 12.40 -3.38 -22.75
C SER A 690 12.54 -3.68 -21.27
N ALA A 691 11.48 -3.38 -20.51
CA ALA A 691 11.38 -3.82 -19.13
C ALA A 691 11.36 -5.35 -19.07
N PRO A 692 12.05 -5.97 -18.08
CA PRO A 692 11.96 -7.41 -17.89
C PRO A 692 10.55 -7.83 -17.50
N ILE A 693 10.22 -9.10 -17.74
CA ILE A 693 8.94 -9.69 -17.29
C ILE A 693 8.86 -9.86 -15.76
N ILE A 694 10.02 -9.85 -15.08
CA ILE A 694 10.15 -9.85 -13.62
C ILE A 694 11.21 -8.83 -13.18
N SER A 695 10.98 -8.10 -12.09
CA SER A 695 11.98 -7.23 -11.49
C SER A 695 11.98 -7.37 -9.96
N PRO A 696 13.15 -7.49 -9.30
CA PRO A 696 14.48 -7.69 -9.85
C PRO A 696 14.58 -8.94 -10.73
N ASN A 697 15.44 -8.90 -11.76
CA ASN A 697 15.53 -10.00 -12.70
C ASN A 697 16.34 -11.15 -12.09
N VAL A 698 15.75 -12.33 -12.00
CA VAL A 698 16.43 -13.56 -11.54
C VAL A 698 16.47 -14.66 -12.60
N PHE A 699 16.18 -14.32 -13.87
CA PHE A 699 16.30 -15.25 -14.99
C PHE A 699 17.67 -15.12 -15.68
N LYS A 700 18.38 -16.25 -15.80
CA LYS A 700 19.68 -16.34 -16.48
C LYS A 700 19.58 -16.04 -17.98
N ASN A 701 18.49 -16.48 -18.63
CA ASN A 701 18.23 -16.15 -20.02
C ASN A 701 17.69 -14.72 -20.10
N ILE A 702 18.62 -13.78 -20.15
CA ILE A 702 18.36 -12.34 -20.21
C ILE A 702 17.50 -11.98 -21.41
N THR A 703 17.80 -12.54 -22.59
CA THR A 703 17.04 -12.29 -23.83
C THR A 703 15.58 -12.68 -23.68
N ARG A 704 15.30 -13.81 -23.02
CA ARG A 704 13.92 -14.21 -22.71
C ARG A 704 13.27 -13.26 -21.70
N SER A 705 13.98 -12.90 -20.63
CA SER A 705 13.48 -12.01 -19.59
C SER A 705 13.12 -10.61 -20.11
N HIS A 706 13.94 -10.07 -21.01
CA HIS A 706 13.78 -8.74 -21.62
C HIS A 706 13.17 -8.80 -23.03
N SER A 707 12.59 -9.94 -23.41
CA SER A 707 11.77 -10.00 -24.62
C SER A 707 10.50 -9.20 -24.38
N ALA A 708 10.23 -8.20 -25.23
CA ALA A 708 9.07 -7.35 -25.05
C ALA A 708 7.79 -8.19 -25.06
N ARG A 709 7.06 -8.19 -23.95
CA ARG A 709 5.75 -8.82 -23.81
C ARG A 709 4.75 -7.73 -23.49
N ALA A 710 3.72 -7.58 -24.31
CA ALA A 710 2.64 -6.65 -24.01
C ALA A 710 2.04 -6.97 -22.65
N VAL A 711 1.44 -5.99 -21.97
CA VAL A 711 1.00 -6.03 -20.56
C VAL A 711 2.15 -6.08 -19.56
N TRP A 712 3.12 -6.99 -19.71
CA TRP A 712 4.24 -7.13 -18.77
C TRP A 712 5.26 -6.02 -18.95
N SER A 713 5.86 -5.90 -20.13
CA SER A 713 6.82 -4.83 -20.44
C SER A 713 6.16 -3.44 -20.48
N ASP A 714 4.85 -3.39 -20.74
CA ASP A 714 4.05 -2.15 -20.75
C ASP A 714 3.93 -1.49 -19.37
N VAL A 715 4.28 -2.22 -18.28
CA VAL A 715 4.35 -1.66 -16.92
C VAL A 715 5.18 -0.38 -16.87
N LEU A 716 6.21 -0.27 -17.72
CA LEU A 716 7.09 0.90 -17.81
C LEU A 716 6.33 2.18 -18.18
N VAL A 717 5.18 2.06 -18.86
CA VAL A 717 4.35 3.18 -19.31
C VAL A 717 3.12 3.33 -18.42
N THR A 718 2.37 2.25 -18.18
CA THR A 718 1.05 2.33 -17.55
C THR A 718 1.07 2.38 -16.02
N LEU A 719 2.08 1.81 -15.36
CA LEU A 719 2.20 1.90 -13.90
C LEU A 719 2.57 3.34 -13.46
N PRO A 720 3.60 4.00 -14.02
CA PRO A 720 3.89 5.39 -13.70
C PRO A 720 2.70 6.32 -13.98
N TRP A 721 1.97 6.06 -15.07
CA TRP A 721 0.74 6.80 -15.37
C TRP A 721 -0.33 6.60 -14.31
N THR A 722 -0.56 5.37 -13.86
CA THR A 722 -1.52 5.08 -12.77
C THR A 722 -1.14 5.82 -11.48
N LEU A 723 0.14 5.83 -11.12
CA LEU A 723 0.64 6.57 -9.97
C LEU A 723 0.45 8.08 -10.14
N TYR A 724 0.72 8.63 -11.33
CA TYR A 724 0.43 10.04 -11.61
C TYR A 724 -1.06 10.37 -11.46
N GLN A 725 -1.96 9.52 -11.94
CA GLN A 725 -3.40 9.75 -11.80
C GLN A 725 -3.87 9.72 -10.33
N ALA A 726 -3.23 8.91 -9.49
CA ALA A 726 -3.55 8.80 -8.07
C ALA A 726 -2.90 9.91 -7.23
N TYR A 727 -1.64 10.25 -7.48
CA TYR A 727 -0.77 11.07 -6.61
C TYR A 727 -0.32 12.41 -7.21
N GLY A 728 -0.60 12.67 -8.49
CA GLY A 728 -0.20 13.91 -9.17
C GLY A 728 1.31 14.09 -9.38
N ASP A 729 2.11 13.02 -9.26
CA ASP A 729 3.58 13.12 -9.36
C ASP A 729 4.10 13.11 -10.79
N THR A 730 4.67 14.25 -11.19
CA THR A 730 5.31 14.44 -12.49
C THR A 730 6.80 14.11 -12.49
N ASN A 731 7.44 13.98 -11.32
CA ASN A 731 8.87 13.67 -11.22
C ASN A 731 9.14 12.25 -11.70
N LEU A 732 8.36 11.28 -11.22
CA LEU A 732 8.44 9.90 -11.70
C LEU A 732 8.24 9.80 -13.22
N LEU A 733 7.22 10.50 -13.75
CA LEU A 733 6.97 10.54 -15.19
C LEU A 733 8.17 11.10 -15.94
N ARG A 734 8.73 12.23 -15.48
CA ARG A 734 9.89 12.88 -16.10
C ARG A 734 11.13 11.98 -16.10
N ASP A 735 11.36 11.28 -14.99
CA ASP A 735 12.51 10.40 -14.81
C ASP A 735 12.46 9.13 -15.67
N LEU A 736 11.25 8.67 -16.01
CA LEU A 736 11.01 7.46 -16.79
C LEU A 736 10.66 7.74 -18.25
N TYR A 737 10.24 8.97 -18.60
CA TYR A 737 9.80 9.32 -19.96
C TYR A 737 10.80 8.90 -21.06
N PRO A 738 12.13 9.10 -20.94
CA PRO A 738 13.07 8.62 -21.94
C PRO A 738 13.03 7.09 -22.15
N SER A 739 12.88 6.33 -21.07
CA SER A 739 12.76 4.86 -21.14
C SER A 739 11.42 4.42 -21.74
N MET A 740 10.33 5.15 -21.48
CA MET A 740 9.02 4.89 -22.11
C MET A 740 9.07 5.09 -23.63
N VAL A 741 9.71 6.19 -24.07
CA VAL A 741 9.88 6.51 -25.50
C VAL A 741 10.78 5.48 -26.19
N ASP A 742 11.90 5.11 -25.56
CA ASP A 742 12.82 4.10 -26.09
C ASP A 742 12.16 2.72 -26.18
N TYR A 743 11.38 2.33 -25.16
CA TYR A 743 10.61 1.09 -25.20
C TYR A 743 9.61 1.05 -26.34
N HIS A 744 8.81 2.11 -26.48
CA HIS A 744 7.88 2.17 -27.60
C HIS A 744 8.62 2.10 -28.94
N THR A 745 9.67 2.91 -29.12
CA THR A 745 10.30 3.10 -30.42
C THR A 745 11.18 1.93 -30.84
N ASN A 746 11.98 1.41 -29.90
CA ASN A 746 13.04 0.44 -30.16
C ASN A 746 12.83 -0.90 -29.45
N GLY A 747 12.06 -0.94 -28.36
CA GLY A 747 11.85 -2.15 -27.56
C GLY A 747 10.75 -3.07 -28.10
N ILE A 748 9.70 -2.50 -28.66
CA ILE A 748 8.58 -3.27 -29.21
C ILE A 748 8.91 -3.72 -30.64
N PRO A 749 8.95 -5.04 -30.95
CA PRO A 749 9.16 -5.54 -32.30
C PRO A 749 7.91 -5.25 -33.15
N LYS A 750 8.01 -4.24 -34.04
CA LYS A 750 6.90 -3.78 -34.89
C LYS A 750 7.04 -4.23 -36.34
N ILE A 751 5.92 -4.39 -37.02
CA ILE A 751 5.85 -4.67 -38.46
C ILE A 751 6.39 -3.45 -39.22
N PRO A 752 7.43 -3.59 -40.07
CA PRO A 752 8.13 -2.45 -40.69
C PRO A 752 7.42 -1.82 -41.90
N GLY A 753 6.36 -2.44 -42.45
CA GLY A 753 5.66 -1.94 -43.64
C GLY A 753 4.36 -2.69 -43.97
N GLY A 754 3.60 -2.19 -44.95
CA GLY A 754 2.31 -2.74 -45.36
C GLY A 754 1.12 -2.17 -44.58
N GLU A 755 -0.06 -2.78 -44.76
CA GLU A 755 -1.32 -2.32 -44.14
C GLU A 755 -1.28 -2.35 -42.61
N PHE A 756 -0.54 -3.31 -42.03
CA PHE A 756 -0.42 -3.51 -40.58
C PHE A 756 0.86 -2.90 -40.00
N ALA A 757 1.52 -2.00 -40.73
CA ALA A 757 2.75 -1.36 -40.29
C ALA A 757 2.58 -0.66 -38.93
N GLY A 758 3.57 -0.85 -38.05
CA GLY A 758 3.58 -0.27 -36.71
C GLY A 758 2.83 -1.08 -35.63
N LEU A 759 2.11 -2.15 -36.00
CA LEU A 759 1.60 -3.16 -35.05
C LEU A 759 2.68 -4.16 -34.64
N TRP A 760 2.39 -5.03 -33.67
CA TRP A 760 3.33 -6.05 -33.21
C TRP A 760 3.64 -7.07 -34.32
N GLN A 761 4.92 -7.46 -34.40
CA GLN A 761 5.30 -8.70 -35.07
C GLN A 761 4.75 -9.91 -34.29
N ASP A 762 4.56 -11.02 -35.00
CA ASP A 762 4.13 -12.27 -34.38
C ASP A 762 5.30 -12.89 -33.59
N VAL A 763 5.35 -12.53 -32.30
CA VAL A 763 6.33 -13.02 -31.33
C VAL A 763 5.59 -13.58 -30.12
N ALA A 764 6.25 -14.44 -29.34
CA ALA A 764 5.62 -15.05 -28.18
C ALA A 764 5.08 -13.99 -27.20
N GLN A 765 3.83 -14.17 -26.76
CA GLN A 765 3.11 -13.29 -25.83
C GLN A 765 2.43 -14.13 -24.74
N TYR A 766 2.16 -13.53 -23.58
CA TYR A 766 1.35 -14.17 -22.53
C TYR A 766 -0.17 -14.00 -22.81
N GLY A 767 -0.55 -12.88 -23.43
CA GLY A 767 -1.93 -12.59 -23.78
C GLY A 767 -2.85 -12.43 -22.58
N ASP A 768 -4.10 -12.85 -22.73
CA ASP A 768 -5.10 -12.86 -21.66
C ASP A 768 -4.93 -14.09 -20.76
N TRP A 769 -3.80 -14.12 -20.06
CA TRP A 769 -3.32 -15.24 -19.24
C TRP A 769 -4.38 -15.75 -18.27
N LEU A 770 -4.48 -17.08 -18.11
CA LEU A 770 -5.43 -17.75 -17.21
C LEU A 770 -6.90 -17.50 -17.54
N ASN A 771 -7.22 -17.43 -18.83
CA ASN A 771 -8.60 -17.55 -19.28
C ASN A 771 -9.19 -18.89 -18.77
N PRO A 772 -10.43 -18.93 -18.25
CA PRO A 772 -11.00 -20.15 -17.70
C PRO A 772 -11.18 -21.27 -18.74
N SER A 773 -11.16 -20.95 -20.03
CA SER A 773 -11.16 -21.94 -21.12
C SER A 773 -9.76 -22.49 -21.45
N SER A 774 -8.69 -21.89 -20.91
CA SER A 774 -7.31 -22.33 -21.17
C SER A 774 -7.03 -23.69 -20.51
N PRO A 775 -6.34 -24.61 -21.20
CA PRO A 775 -5.90 -25.86 -20.58
C PRO A 775 -4.94 -25.58 -19.42
N PRO A 776 -4.98 -26.35 -18.33
CA PRO A 776 -4.12 -26.12 -17.15
C PRO A 776 -2.63 -26.04 -17.45
N ASP A 777 -2.13 -26.79 -18.44
CA ASP A 777 -0.74 -26.86 -18.91
C ASP A 777 -0.36 -25.75 -19.91
N GLN A 778 -1.37 -25.11 -20.53
CA GLN A 778 -1.25 -24.09 -21.58
C GLN A 778 -2.08 -22.83 -21.26
N PRO A 779 -1.77 -22.13 -20.15
CA PRO A 779 -2.53 -20.99 -19.62
C PRO A 779 -2.60 -19.73 -20.52
N ALA A 780 -1.87 -19.68 -21.63
CA ALA A 780 -1.97 -18.61 -22.64
C ALA A 780 -2.89 -18.95 -23.83
N GLN A 781 -3.33 -20.21 -23.97
CA GLN A 781 -4.06 -20.67 -25.16
C GLN A 781 -5.59 -20.69 -24.95
N LEU A 782 -6.33 -20.86 -26.05
CA LEU A 782 -7.81 -20.98 -26.10
C LEU A 782 -8.61 -19.76 -25.57
N GLY A 783 -7.93 -18.65 -25.27
CA GLY A 783 -8.53 -17.35 -24.99
C GLY A 783 -8.55 -16.43 -26.22
N THR A 784 -8.45 -15.13 -25.99
CA THR A 784 -8.24 -14.13 -27.04
C THR A 784 -6.84 -14.28 -27.64
N ASP A 785 -6.72 -14.13 -28.97
CA ASP A 785 -5.44 -14.14 -29.67
C ASP A 785 -4.41 -13.24 -28.98
N THR A 786 -3.21 -13.77 -28.73
CA THR A 786 -2.21 -13.08 -27.92
C THR A 786 -1.63 -11.85 -28.63
N THR A 787 -1.61 -11.85 -29.96
CA THR A 787 -1.18 -10.72 -30.79
C THR A 787 -2.27 -9.65 -30.85
N PHE A 788 -3.56 -10.03 -30.82
CA PHE A 788 -4.66 -9.09 -30.63
C PHE A 788 -4.54 -8.34 -29.29
N VAL A 789 -4.23 -9.06 -28.19
CA VAL A 789 -3.98 -8.42 -26.88
C VAL A 789 -2.82 -7.44 -26.99
N ALA A 790 -1.72 -7.85 -27.62
CA ALA A 790 -0.53 -7.01 -27.78
C ALA A 790 -0.80 -5.74 -28.61
N ASP A 791 -1.47 -5.87 -29.75
CA ASP A 791 -1.86 -4.74 -30.61
C ASP A 791 -2.83 -3.78 -29.90
N SER A 792 -3.75 -4.32 -29.09
CA SER A 792 -4.69 -3.52 -28.29
C SER A 792 -3.98 -2.73 -27.19
N TRP A 793 -3.02 -3.36 -26.52
CA TRP A 793 -2.18 -2.67 -25.53
C TRP A 793 -1.23 -1.66 -26.15
N LEU A 794 -0.73 -1.91 -27.37
CA LEU A 794 0.05 -0.92 -28.11
C LEU A 794 -0.76 0.35 -28.38
N CYS A 795 -2.05 0.23 -28.72
CA CYS A 795 -2.95 1.38 -28.82
C CYS A 795 -3.03 2.13 -27.48
N ARG A 796 -3.22 1.40 -26.38
CA ARG A 796 -3.32 1.97 -25.02
C ARG A 796 -2.06 2.72 -24.60
N ILE A 797 -0.88 2.09 -24.67
CA ILE A 797 0.36 2.73 -24.21
C ILE A 797 0.74 3.94 -25.08
N THR A 798 0.37 3.93 -26.37
CA THR A 798 0.63 5.08 -27.26
C THR A 798 -0.27 6.27 -26.90
N ASP A 799 -1.54 6.03 -26.56
CA ASP A 799 -2.42 7.06 -25.99
C ASP A 799 -1.90 7.58 -24.64
N VAL A 800 -1.42 6.68 -23.78
CA VAL A 800 -0.85 7.05 -22.47
C VAL A 800 0.39 7.94 -22.64
N LEU A 801 1.26 7.66 -23.61
CA LEU A 801 2.42 8.52 -23.91
C LEU A 801 2.01 9.95 -24.29
N ALA A 802 0.90 10.12 -25.02
CA ALA A 802 0.35 11.46 -25.28
C ALA A 802 -0.09 12.13 -23.96
N GLY A 803 -0.78 11.39 -23.08
CA GLY A 803 -1.15 11.88 -21.75
C GLY A 803 0.04 12.24 -20.86
N VAL A 804 1.10 11.43 -20.88
CA VAL A 804 2.35 11.69 -20.16
C VAL A 804 3.00 12.97 -20.69
N ALA A 805 3.12 13.13 -22.01
CA ALA A 805 3.67 14.33 -22.61
C ALA A 805 2.84 15.59 -22.26
N THR A 806 1.51 15.49 -22.23
CA THR A 806 0.63 16.57 -21.76
C THR A 806 0.88 16.90 -20.29
N ALA A 807 0.95 15.90 -19.41
CA ALA A 807 1.21 16.09 -17.98
C ALA A 807 2.58 16.72 -17.70
N LEU A 808 3.59 16.40 -18.53
CA LEU A 808 4.93 16.96 -18.49
C LEU A 808 5.06 18.32 -19.19
N GLN A 809 3.97 18.84 -19.77
CA GLN A 809 3.94 20.11 -20.53
C GLN A 809 4.90 20.10 -21.74
N LEU A 810 4.91 18.99 -22.48
CA LEU A 810 5.67 18.79 -23.72
C LEU A 810 4.70 18.82 -24.93
N PRO A 811 4.30 20.01 -25.43
CA PRO A 811 3.21 20.13 -26.40
C PRO A 811 3.50 19.48 -27.76
N GLU A 812 4.74 19.55 -28.25
CA GLU A 812 5.12 18.94 -29.53
C GLU A 812 5.10 17.40 -29.43
N ASP A 813 5.68 16.84 -28.37
CA ASP A 813 5.62 15.40 -28.08
C ASP A 813 4.16 14.93 -27.92
N ALA A 814 3.32 15.69 -27.20
CA ALA A 814 1.91 15.35 -27.01
C ALA A 814 1.17 15.27 -28.36
N LYS A 815 1.46 16.19 -29.28
CA LYS A 815 0.92 16.19 -30.64
C LYS A 815 1.45 15.02 -31.46
N GLU A 816 2.75 14.71 -31.37
CA GLU A 816 3.37 13.58 -32.07
C GLU A 816 2.78 12.25 -31.59
N TRP A 817 2.72 12.02 -30.28
CA TRP A 817 2.16 10.81 -29.70
C TRP A 817 0.67 10.65 -30.01
N SER A 818 -0.10 11.74 -30.00
CA SER A 818 -1.50 11.71 -30.43
C SER A 818 -1.64 11.28 -31.89
N SER A 819 -0.76 11.76 -32.79
CA SER A 819 -0.74 11.33 -34.19
C SER A 819 -0.33 9.87 -34.34
N LYS A 820 0.69 9.41 -33.60
CA LYS A 820 1.10 8.00 -33.58
C LYS A 820 -0.01 7.09 -33.06
N ALA A 821 -0.71 7.48 -32.00
CA ALA A 821 -1.81 6.72 -31.45
C ALA A 821 -2.96 6.57 -32.47
N ALA A 822 -3.31 7.64 -33.18
CA ALA A 822 -4.30 7.58 -34.26
C ALA A 822 -3.88 6.60 -35.38
N LYS A 823 -2.60 6.60 -35.77
CA LYS A 823 -2.06 5.66 -36.79
C LYS A 823 -2.09 4.21 -36.32
N VAL A 824 -1.66 3.92 -35.10
CA VAL A 824 -1.68 2.56 -34.53
C VAL A 824 -3.12 2.05 -34.43
N LYS A 825 -4.07 2.89 -33.97
CA LYS A 825 -5.49 2.53 -33.95
C LYS A 825 -6.02 2.26 -35.36
N ALA A 826 -5.63 3.04 -36.37
CA ALA A 826 -6.03 2.79 -37.74
C ALA A 826 -5.52 1.43 -38.26
N ALA A 827 -4.24 1.10 -38.02
CA ALA A 827 -3.68 -0.20 -38.39
C ALA A 827 -4.35 -1.35 -37.64
N TRP A 828 -4.64 -1.17 -36.34
CA TRP A 828 -5.39 -2.14 -35.54
C TRP A 828 -6.77 -2.41 -36.15
N ARG A 829 -7.48 -1.36 -36.55
CA ARG A 829 -8.81 -1.45 -37.16
C ARG A 829 -8.75 -2.20 -38.49
N SER A 830 -7.76 -1.92 -39.34
CA SER A 830 -7.55 -2.67 -40.59
C SER A 830 -7.34 -4.18 -40.35
N LYS A 831 -6.61 -4.55 -39.29
CA LYS A 831 -6.28 -5.95 -38.99
C LYS A 831 -7.40 -6.73 -38.32
N TRP A 832 -8.11 -6.09 -37.38
CA TRP A 832 -8.97 -6.78 -36.42
C TRP A 832 -10.46 -6.49 -36.60
N PHE A 833 -10.84 -5.42 -37.30
CA PHE A 833 -12.24 -5.19 -37.62
C PHE A 833 -12.76 -6.06 -38.74
N MET A 834 -14.04 -6.38 -38.60
CA MET A 834 -14.82 -7.02 -39.64
C MET A 834 -15.85 -6.03 -40.15
N PRO A 835 -16.14 -6.01 -41.47
CA PRO A 835 -17.32 -5.32 -41.97
C PRO A 835 -18.56 -5.87 -41.26
N PRO A 836 -19.52 -5.03 -40.85
CA PRO A 836 -20.71 -5.50 -40.16
C PRO A 836 -21.47 -6.49 -41.06
N GLY A 837 -21.44 -7.76 -40.68
CA GLY A 837 -22.17 -8.82 -41.38
C GLY A 837 -23.67 -8.74 -41.09
N ASN A 838 -24.50 -9.17 -42.05
CA ASN A 838 -25.92 -9.38 -41.78
C ASN A 838 -26.07 -10.58 -40.84
N SER A 839 -26.53 -10.33 -39.61
CA SER A 839 -26.90 -11.39 -38.67
C SER A 839 -28.27 -11.96 -39.04
N THR A 840 -28.32 -13.26 -39.35
CA THR A 840 -29.57 -13.98 -39.63
C THR A 840 -30.16 -14.65 -38.38
N SER A 841 -29.45 -14.65 -37.25
CA SER A 841 -29.81 -15.36 -36.02
C SER A 841 -30.39 -14.48 -34.90
N GLY A 842 -30.56 -13.17 -35.13
CA GLY A 842 -31.02 -12.22 -34.10
C GLY A 842 -29.94 -11.82 -33.09
N GLU A 843 -28.73 -12.35 -33.20
CA GLU A 843 -27.58 -11.92 -32.40
C GLU A 843 -27.02 -10.58 -32.89
N PRO A 844 -26.49 -9.72 -32.00
CA PRO A 844 -25.70 -8.56 -32.42
C PRO A 844 -24.53 -9.01 -33.31
N PRO A 845 -24.23 -8.30 -34.41
CA PRO A 845 -23.21 -8.73 -35.37
C PRO A 845 -21.82 -8.73 -34.75
N LYS A 846 -21.01 -9.71 -35.16
CA LYS A 846 -19.57 -9.70 -34.88
C LYS A 846 -18.93 -8.59 -35.72
N ILE A 847 -18.10 -7.78 -35.07
CA ILE A 847 -17.41 -6.64 -35.70
C ILE A 847 -15.90 -6.64 -35.40
N ILE A 848 -15.47 -7.51 -34.50
CA ILE A 848 -14.07 -7.83 -34.22
C ILE A 848 -13.91 -9.33 -34.49
N ASN A 849 -12.87 -9.72 -35.22
CA ASN A 849 -12.65 -11.13 -35.57
C ASN A 849 -12.31 -12.01 -34.36
N GLN A 850 -11.85 -11.42 -33.27
CA GLN A 850 -11.73 -12.01 -31.93
C GLN A 850 -13.04 -11.80 -31.15
N ASP A 851 -14.02 -12.68 -31.34
CA ASP A 851 -15.36 -12.54 -30.74
C ASP A 851 -15.42 -13.04 -29.28
N THR A 852 -14.69 -12.36 -28.38
CA THR A 852 -14.50 -12.76 -26.97
C THR A 852 -14.78 -11.59 -26.02
N GLN A 853 -15.14 -11.90 -24.75
CA GLN A 853 -15.38 -10.87 -23.73
C GLN A 853 -14.17 -9.93 -23.56
N THR A 854 -12.95 -10.48 -23.50
CA THR A 854 -11.70 -9.72 -23.40
C THR A 854 -11.47 -8.80 -24.59
N ALA A 855 -11.69 -9.29 -25.82
CA ALA A 855 -11.45 -8.50 -27.02
C ALA A 855 -12.31 -7.23 -27.07
N TYR A 856 -13.62 -7.40 -26.83
CA TYR A 856 -14.54 -6.27 -26.76
C TYR A 856 -14.25 -5.34 -25.58
N SER A 857 -13.82 -5.91 -24.44
CA SER A 857 -13.48 -5.12 -23.25
C SER A 857 -12.31 -4.18 -23.48
N MET A 858 -11.22 -4.68 -24.08
CA MET A 858 -10.08 -3.84 -24.44
C MET A 858 -10.44 -2.81 -25.51
N ALA A 859 -11.19 -3.19 -26.54
CA ALA A 859 -11.53 -2.26 -27.62
C ALA A 859 -12.35 -1.06 -27.14
N LEU A 860 -13.26 -1.29 -26.18
CA LEU A 860 -14.07 -0.26 -25.52
C LEU A 860 -13.24 0.58 -24.56
N GLU A 861 -12.56 -0.04 -23.60
CA GLU A 861 -11.85 0.67 -22.53
C GLU A 861 -10.63 1.45 -23.02
N TYR A 862 -10.00 0.99 -24.11
CA TYR A 862 -8.81 1.64 -24.68
C TYR A 862 -9.16 2.63 -25.79
N ASN A 863 -10.46 2.94 -25.98
CA ASN A 863 -10.95 3.90 -26.97
C ASN A 863 -10.39 3.64 -28.38
N ILE A 864 -10.38 2.36 -28.78
CA ILE A 864 -9.84 1.92 -30.08
C ILE A 864 -10.91 2.05 -31.15
N LEU A 865 -12.18 1.86 -30.81
CA LEU A 865 -13.28 1.83 -31.76
C LEU A 865 -13.60 3.23 -32.35
N PRO A 866 -13.97 3.34 -33.63
CA PRO A 866 -14.69 4.49 -34.16
C PRO A 866 -16.03 4.64 -33.44
N GLU A 867 -16.51 5.87 -33.37
CA GLU A 867 -17.69 6.25 -32.58
C GLU A 867 -18.93 5.43 -32.94
N GLU A 868 -19.15 5.19 -34.23
CA GLU A 868 -20.29 4.47 -34.78
C GLU A 868 -20.30 2.97 -34.41
N TYR A 869 -19.14 2.39 -34.07
CA TYR A 869 -19.00 0.99 -33.68
C TYR A 869 -19.04 0.75 -32.17
N ILE A 870 -19.04 1.82 -31.35
CA ILE A 870 -19.10 1.69 -29.88
C ILE A 870 -20.39 0.98 -29.45
N LYS A 871 -21.55 1.42 -29.96
CA LYS A 871 -22.85 0.80 -29.62
C LYS A 871 -22.93 -0.67 -30.05
N PRO A 872 -22.62 -1.03 -31.32
CA PRO A 872 -22.53 -2.44 -31.73
C PRO A 872 -21.58 -3.28 -30.86
N ALA A 873 -20.41 -2.76 -30.49
CA ALA A 873 -19.47 -3.44 -29.61
C ALA A 873 -20.06 -3.72 -28.22
N ILE A 874 -20.72 -2.73 -27.62
CA ILE A 874 -21.42 -2.89 -26.33
C ILE A 874 -22.49 -3.97 -26.45
N ALA A 875 -23.32 -3.92 -27.49
CA ALA A 875 -24.38 -4.89 -27.71
C ALA A 875 -23.81 -6.32 -27.84
N ARG A 876 -22.71 -6.49 -28.60
CA ARG A 876 -22.04 -7.78 -28.73
C ARG A 876 -21.42 -8.25 -27.41
N LEU A 877 -20.74 -7.37 -26.66
CA LEU A 877 -20.18 -7.72 -25.34
C LEU A 877 -21.27 -8.16 -24.37
N HIS A 878 -22.37 -7.41 -24.29
CA HIS A 878 -23.51 -7.78 -23.43
C HIS A 878 -24.12 -9.12 -23.85
N TYR A 879 -24.24 -9.36 -25.17
CA TYR A 879 -24.65 -10.66 -25.69
C TYR A 879 -23.70 -11.78 -25.26
N LEU A 880 -22.38 -11.60 -25.38
CA LEU A 880 -21.39 -12.60 -24.99
C LEU A 880 -21.44 -12.92 -23.48
N VAL A 881 -21.66 -11.91 -22.63
CA VAL A 881 -21.85 -12.12 -21.19
C VAL A 881 -23.10 -12.98 -20.92
N ARG A 882 -24.23 -12.68 -21.57
CA ARG A 882 -25.47 -13.46 -21.41
C ARG A 882 -25.37 -14.86 -21.98
N ALA A 883 -24.74 -15.01 -23.15
CA ALA A 883 -24.55 -16.29 -23.82
C ALA A 883 -23.70 -17.25 -22.98
N GLN A 884 -22.79 -16.72 -22.18
CA GLN A 884 -21.99 -17.48 -21.21
C GLN A 884 -22.67 -17.62 -19.84
N ASN A 885 -24.00 -17.42 -19.78
CA ASN A 885 -24.78 -17.49 -18.55
C ASN A 885 -24.16 -16.63 -17.42
N TYR A 886 -23.70 -15.43 -17.78
CA TYR A 886 -23.10 -14.46 -16.86
C TYR A 886 -21.80 -14.94 -16.18
N HIS A 887 -21.14 -15.96 -16.73
CA HIS A 887 -19.78 -16.33 -16.31
C HIS A 887 -18.73 -15.45 -17.02
N PRO A 888 -17.68 -15.01 -16.31
CA PRO A 888 -16.50 -14.44 -16.95
C PRO A 888 -15.80 -15.51 -17.80
N THR A 889 -15.43 -15.13 -19.02
CA THR A 889 -14.58 -15.94 -19.90
C THR A 889 -13.30 -15.17 -20.22
N THR A 890 -12.72 -14.55 -19.20
CA THR A 890 -11.58 -13.64 -19.30
C THR A 890 -10.43 -14.13 -18.42
N GLY A 891 -9.21 -13.91 -18.89
CA GLY A 891 -7.99 -14.02 -18.08
C GLY A 891 -7.71 -12.75 -17.30
N LEU A 892 -6.44 -12.52 -16.95
CA LEU A 892 -6.02 -11.37 -16.13
C LEU A 892 -6.35 -10.02 -16.79
N VAL A 893 -6.18 -9.91 -18.10
CA VAL A 893 -6.34 -8.64 -18.84
C VAL A 893 -7.81 -8.30 -19.01
N GLY A 894 -8.60 -9.26 -19.49
CA GLY A 894 -10.03 -9.08 -19.63
C GLY A 894 -10.71 -8.93 -18.27
N GLY A 895 -10.31 -9.72 -17.27
CA GLY A 895 -10.85 -9.65 -15.91
C GLY A 895 -10.68 -8.27 -15.26
N ALA A 896 -9.54 -7.62 -15.48
CA ALA A 896 -9.29 -6.26 -14.99
C ALA A 896 -10.15 -5.16 -15.65
N SER A 897 -10.74 -5.43 -16.82
CA SER A 897 -11.43 -4.42 -17.63
C SER A 897 -12.93 -4.68 -17.85
N ILE A 898 -13.37 -5.94 -17.74
CA ILE A 898 -14.70 -6.36 -18.20
C ILE A 898 -15.85 -5.64 -17.53
N LEU A 899 -15.79 -5.38 -16.22
CA LEU A 899 -16.90 -4.70 -15.52
C LEU A 899 -17.04 -3.24 -15.96
N HIS A 900 -15.93 -2.55 -16.21
CA HIS A 900 -15.94 -1.19 -16.76
C HIS A 900 -16.44 -1.20 -18.21
N ALA A 901 -15.99 -2.16 -19.03
CA ALA A 901 -16.42 -2.31 -20.42
C ALA A 901 -17.91 -2.65 -20.56
N VAL A 902 -18.43 -3.54 -19.72
CA VAL A 902 -19.86 -3.85 -19.66
C VAL A 902 -20.63 -2.58 -19.26
N SER A 903 -20.10 -1.82 -18.30
CA SER A 903 -20.67 -0.54 -17.83
C SER A 903 -20.41 0.65 -18.77
N HIS A 904 -19.77 0.46 -19.92
CA HIS A 904 -19.37 1.55 -20.81
C HIS A 904 -20.50 2.51 -21.22
N PRO A 905 -21.77 2.07 -21.41
CA PRO A 905 -22.89 3.00 -21.60
C PRO A 905 -22.98 4.12 -20.55
N ARG A 906 -22.54 3.88 -19.30
CA ARG A 906 -22.53 4.89 -18.23
C ARG A 906 -21.78 6.16 -18.64
N THR A 907 -20.62 6.00 -19.26
CA THR A 907 -19.70 7.11 -19.61
C THR A 907 -20.10 7.79 -20.91
N LEU A 908 -20.99 7.19 -21.70
CA LEU A 908 -21.48 7.79 -22.94
C LEU A 908 -22.40 9.00 -22.67
N PRO A 909 -22.35 10.03 -23.53
CA PRO A 909 -23.31 11.13 -23.52
C PRO A 909 -24.76 10.63 -23.58
N SER A 910 -25.70 11.38 -22.99
CA SER A 910 -27.12 11.02 -22.97
C SER A 910 -27.78 10.95 -24.35
N SER A 911 -27.22 11.64 -25.36
CA SER A 911 -27.65 11.51 -26.77
C SER A 911 -27.26 10.17 -27.38
N LYS A 912 -26.27 9.48 -26.81
CA LYS A 912 -25.76 8.20 -27.29
C LYS A 912 -26.30 7.03 -26.46
N ALA A 913 -26.46 7.15 -25.15
CA ALA A 913 -27.02 6.07 -24.34
C ALA A 913 -28.25 6.55 -23.57
N THR A 914 -29.35 5.79 -23.65
CA THR A 914 -30.53 6.05 -22.82
C THR A 914 -30.23 5.73 -21.36
N LEU A 915 -31.04 6.25 -20.44
CA LEU A 915 -30.91 5.88 -19.03
C LEU A 915 -31.11 4.36 -18.81
N GLU A 916 -31.94 3.74 -19.63
CA GLU A 916 -32.20 2.30 -19.60
C GLU A 916 -30.95 1.51 -20.00
N ASP A 917 -30.29 1.91 -21.09
CA ASP A 917 -28.99 1.31 -21.47
C ASP A 917 -27.96 1.45 -20.33
N LYS A 918 -27.91 2.62 -19.69
CA LYS A 918 -26.98 2.90 -18.59
C LYS A 918 -27.25 2.00 -17.39
N LEU A 919 -28.48 1.97 -16.90
CA LEU A 919 -28.83 1.19 -15.70
C LEU A 919 -28.81 -0.32 -15.98
N GLY A 920 -29.30 -0.76 -17.14
CA GLY A 920 -29.27 -2.16 -17.56
C GLY A 920 -27.84 -2.68 -17.72
N SER A 921 -26.92 -1.88 -18.26
CA SER A 921 -25.50 -2.24 -18.36
C SER A 921 -24.83 -2.44 -16.99
N VAL A 922 -25.20 -1.62 -16.01
CA VAL A 922 -24.66 -1.71 -14.64
C VAL A 922 -25.28 -2.88 -13.89
N ALA A 923 -26.59 -3.11 -14.08
CA ALA A 923 -27.24 -4.32 -13.58
C ALA A 923 -26.58 -5.59 -14.14
N LEU A 924 -26.24 -5.60 -15.43
CA LEU A 924 -25.51 -6.71 -16.05
C LEU A 924 -24.10 -6.87 -15.47
N ALA A 925 -23.38 -5.79 -15.19
CA ALA A 925 -22.07 -5.84 -14.53
C ALA A 925 -22.17 -6.42 -13.11
N TYR A 926 -23.16 -6.02 -12.31
CA TYR A 926 -23.42 -6.63 -11.01
C TYR A 926 -23.76 -8.12 -11.13
N LYS A 927 -24.57 -8.49 -12.13
CA LYS A 927 -24.94 -9.89 -12.36
C LYS A 927 -23.75 -10.76 -12.78
N LEU A 928 -22.84 -10.23 -13.59
CA LEU A 928 -21.57 -10.87 -13.91
C LEU A 928 -20.67 -11.03 -12.67
N LEU A 929 -20.65 -10.02 -11.78
CA LEU A 929 -19.84 -10.06 -10.56
C LEU A 929 -20.41 -10.99 -9.47
N LEU A 930 -21.73 -10.97 -9.25
CA LEU A 930 -22.40 -11.52 -8.06
C LEU A 930 -23.50 -12.55 -8.37
N GLY A 931 -23.85 -12.76 -9.64
CA GLY A 931 -24.94 -13.64 -10.04
C GLY A 931 -24.59 -15.13 -10.00
N ARG A 932 -23.31 -15.48 -10.17
CA ARG A 932 -22.81 -16.86 -10.20
C ARG A 932 -21.98 -17.18 -8.96
N ARG A 933 -22.11 -18.43 -8.48
CA ARG A 933 -21.43 -18.99 -7.29
C ARG A 933 -20.64 -20.26 -7.60
N ASP A 934 -20.81 -20.75 -8.82
CA ASP A 934 -20.10 -21.85 -9.45
C ASP A 934 -18.97 -21.33 -10.34
N PHE A 935 -18.05 -22.23 -10.69
CA PHE A 935 -16.91 -21.92 -11.53
C PHE A 935 -17.33 -21.62 -12.98
N PRO A 936 -16.70 -20.64 -13.66
CA PRO A 936 -15.83 -19.59 -13.12
C PRO A 936 -16.64 -18.41 -12.57
N SER A 937 -16.29 -17.85 -11.41
CA SER A 937 -16.87 -16.58 -10.91
C SER A 937 -16.02 -16.03 -9.76
N TRP A 938 -16.17 -14.74 -9.42
CA TRP A 938 -15.48 -14.16 -8.25
C TRP A 938 -16.03 -14.66 -6.91
N LEU A 939 -17.29 -15.10 -6.87
CA LEU A 939 -17.88 -15.64 -5.65
C LEU A 939 -17.59 -17.14 -5.47
N TYR A 940 -17.24 -17.88 -6.52
CA TYR A 940 -16.87 -19.29 -6.41
C TYR A 940 -15.72 -19.54 -5.41
N PRO A 941 -14.59 -18.81 -5.44
CA PRO A 941 -13.58 -18.95 -4.38
C PRO A 941 -14.15 -18.72 -2.98
N ILE A 942 -15.06 -17.75 -2.82
CA ILE A 942 -15.66 -17.42 -1.52
C ILE A 942 -16.56 -18.57 -1.02
N THR A 943 -17.35 -19.20 -1.91
CA THR A 943 -18.16 -20.37 -1.54
C THR A 943 -17.29 -21.57 -1.16
N MET A 944 -16.07 -21.63 -1.69
CA MET A 944 -15.03 -22.60 -1.34
C MET A 944 -14.18 -22.19 -0.11
N GLY A 945 -14.53 -21.11 0.58
CA GLY A 945 -13.88 -20.68 1.82
C GLY A 945 -12.61 -19.84 1.63
N ALA A 946 -12.40 -19.26 0.44
CA ALA A 946 -11.26 -18.40 0.15
C ALA A 946 -11.22 -17.16 1.03
N THR A 947 -10.01 -16.81 1.44
CA THR A 947 -9.72 -15.63 2.26
C THR A 947 -8.77 -14.65 1.56
N SER A 948 -8.49 -14.93 0.29
CA SER A 948 -7.55 -14.25 -0.58
C SER A 948 -8.04 -14.47 -2.01
N ILE A 949 -7.52 -13.69 -2.96
CA ILE A 949 -7.77 -13.91 -4.38
C ILE A 949 -6.87 -15.06 -4.86
N TRP A 950 -7.41 -15.95 -5.68
CA TRP A 950 -6.69 -17.07 -6.26
C TRP A 950 -6.01 -16.69 -7.57
N GLU A 951 -4.95 -17.41 -7.94
CA GLU A 951 -4.29 -17.25 -9.25
C GLU A 951 -5.20 -17.68 -10.39
N ARG A 952 -5.87 -18.83 -10.25
CA ARG A 952 -6.81 -19.36 -11.23
C ARG A 952 -8.24 -19.23 -10.73
N TRP A 953 -9.16 -19.08 -11.68
CA TRP A 953 -10.60 -19.17 -11.42
C TRP A 953 -11.01 -20.47 -10.72
N ASP A 954 -10.28 -21.56 -10.97
CA ASP A 954 -10.44 -22.89 -10.39
C ASP A 954 -9.16 -23.39 -9.68
N SER A 955 -8.43 -22.52 -8.98
CA SER A 955 -7.26 -22.96 -8.18
C SER A 955 -7.63 -24.15 -7.27
N ILE A 956 -8.85 -24.15 -6.74
CA ILE A 956 -9.53 -25.35 -6.22
C ILE A 956 -10.70 -25.68 -7.15
N ARG A 957 -10.77 -26.94 -7.58
CA ARG A 957 -11.82 -27.50 -8.43
C ARG A 957 -13.10 -27.78 -7.63
N PRO A 958 -14.26 -27.96 -8.29
CA PRO A 958 -15.52 -28.22 -7.58
C PRO A 958 -15.52 -29.46 -6.68
N ASP A 959 -14.61 -30.42 -6.92
CA ASP A 959 -14.41 -31.62 -6.10
C ASP A 959 -13.50 -31.41 -4.88
N GLY A 960 -13.00 -30.18 -4.67
CA GLY A 960 -12.11 -29.80 -3.58
C GLY A 960 -10.62 -30.08 -3.84
N THR A 961 -10.24 -30.63 -5.00
CA THR A 961 -8.84 -30.84 -5.37
C THR A 961 -8.21 -29.56 -5.91
N SER A 962 -6.89 -29.40 -5.76
CA SER A 962 -6.16 -28.29 -6.41
C SER A 962 -6.10 -28.47 -7.92
N ASN A 963 -5.95 -27.37 -8.65
CA ASN A 963 -5.60 -27.40 -10.06
C ASN A 963 -4.16 -27.91 -10.27
N ALA A 964 -3.60 -27.72 -11.47
CA ALA A 964 -2.29 -28.22 -11.82
C ALA A 964 -1.20 -27.74 -10.82
N ASP A 965 -0.57 -28.71 -10.15
CA ASP A 965 0.40 -28.46 -9.07
C ASP A 965 1.58 -27.57 -9.49
N TRP A 966 1.95 -27.58 -10.77
CA TRP A 966 3.08 -26.79 -11.29
C TRP A 966 2.81 -25.27 -11.35
N MET A 967 1.55 -24.83 -11.33
CA MET A 967 1.16 -23.41 -11.32
C MET A 967 -0.26 -23.25 -10.78
N THR A 968 -0.37 -23.30 -9.45
CA THR A 968 -1.59 -23.02 -8.70
C THR A 968 -1.23 -22.27 -7.42
N SER A 969 -1.84 -21.11 -7.21
CA SER A 969 -1.75 -20.32 -5.98
C SER A 969 -3.14 -19.93 -5.48
N LEU A 970 -3.31 -19.91 -4.16
CA LEU A 970 -4.52 -19.40 -3.51
C LEU A 970 -4.34 -17.97 -3.01
N ASN A 971 -3.22 -17.31 -3.33
CA ASN A 971 -2.98 -15.92 -2.99
C ASN A 971 -2.24 -15.18 -4.11
N HIS A 972 -3.01 -14.55 -4.99
CA HIS A 972 -2.53 -13.79 -6.13
C HIS A 972 -3.47 -12.62 -6.40
N TYR A 973 -2.98 -11.38 -6.37
CA TYR A 973 -3.87 -10.20 -6.43
C TYR A 973 -4.48 -9.90 -7.82
N ALA A 974 -4.00 -10.52 -8.91
CA ALA A 974 -4.27 -10.06 -10.27
C ALA A 974 -5.77 -10.13 -10.65
N LEU A 975 -6.47 -11.22 -10.33
CA LEU A 975 -7.94 -11.32 -10.50
C LEU A 975 -8.74 -10.42 -9.55
N GLY A 976 -8.05 -9.83 -8.56
CA GLY A 976 -8.57 -8.81 -7.66
C GLY A 976 -8.61 -7.41 -8.29
N ALA A 977 -8.13 -7.24 -9.54
CA ALA A 977 -8.18 -5.97 -10.27
C ALA A 977 -9.62 -5.43 -10.47
N VAL A 978 -10.65 -6.26 -10.27
CA VAL A 978 -12.05 -5.81 -10.22
C VAL A 978 -12.36 -4.88 -9.06
N GLY A 979 -11.48 -4.82 -8.04
CA GLY A 979 -11.62 -3.93 -6.89
C GLY A 979 -11.82 -2.47 -7.31
N ARG A 980 -11.12 -2.00 -8.35
CA ARG A 980 -11.34 -0.67 -8.92
C ARG A 980 -12.82 -0.43 -9.27
N TRP A 981 -13.47 -1.35 -9.97
CA TRP A 981 -14.88 -1.21 -10.31
C TRP A 981 -15.75 -1.20 -9.05
N ILE A 982 -15.45 -2.07 -8.07
CA ILE A 982 -16.16 -2.12 -6.79
C ILE A 982 -16.08 -0.77 -6.07
N TYR A 983 -14.89 -0.20 -5.93
CA TYR A 983 -14.67 1.07 -5.23
C TYR A 983 -15.31 2.25 -5.98
N GLU A 984 -15.21 2.29 -7.31
CA GLU A 984 -15.77 3.37 -8.12
C GLU A 984 -17.30 3.31 -8.23
N ASN A 985 -17.89 2.11 -8.34
CA ASN A 985 -19.31 1.94 -8.68
C ASN A 985 -20.18 1.61 -7.44
N VAL A 986 -19.65 0.84 -6.49
CA VAL A 986 -20.33 0.49 -5.24
C VAL A 986 -19.90 1.41 -4.10
N GLY A 987 -18.60 1.64 -3.97
CA GLY A 987 -18.06 2.67 -3.06
C GLY A 987 -18.43 4.07 -3.51
N GLY A 988 -18.62 4.25 -4.82
CA GLY A 988 -19.13 5.47 -5.41
C GLY A 988 -18.11 6.60 -5.41
N ILE A 989 -16.81 6.33 -5.44
CA ILE A 989 -15.75 7.35 -5.50
C ILE A 989 -14.86 7.06 -6.71
N THR A 990 -14.86 7.95 -7.70
CA THR A 990 -13.92 7.90 -8.83
C THR A 990 -13.02 9.11 -8.83
N ILE A 991 -11.71 8.87 -9.00
CA ILE A 991 -10.72 9.92 -9.27
C ILE A 991 -10.74 10.23 -10.77
N ASP A 992 -11.14 11.45 -11.14
CA ASP A 992 -11.15 11.91 -12.52
C ASP A 992 -10.04 12.94 -12.74
N MET A 993 -9.18 12.69 -13.72
CA MET A 993 -8.06 13.57 -14.11
C MET A 993 -8.42 14.55 -15.22
N GLY A 994 -9.71 14.64 -15.56
CA GLY A 994 -10.23 15.57 -16.53
C GLY A 994 -9.84 15.16 -17.95
N ARG A 995 -10.86 14.97 -18.79
CA ARG A 995 -10.68 14.90 -20.24
C ARG A 995 -11.46 16.01 -20.90
N ASP A 996 -10.91 16.56 -21.98
CA ASP A 996 -11.61 17.52 -22.81
C ASP A 996 -12.70 16.83 -23.65
N SER A 997 -13.47 17.64 -24.38
CA SER A 997 -14.57 17.14 -25.22
C SER A 997 -14.13 16.26 -26.40
N LYS A 998 -12.83 16.23 -26.72
CA LYS A 998 -12.21 15.36 -27.74
C LYS A 998 -11.53 14.15 -27.12
N GLY A 999 -11.63 13.96 -25.80
CA GLY A 999 -11.03 12.86 -25.06
C GLY A 999 -9.55 13.06 -24.70
N GLY A 1000 -8.98 14.25 -24.96
CA GLY A 1000 -7.62 14.62 -24.56
C GLY A 1000 -7.51 14.89 -23.07
N PHE A 1001 -6.35 14.58 -22.47
CA PHE A 1001 -6.13 14.79 -21.03
C PHE A 1001 -6.00 16.27 -20.70
N THR A 1002 -6.69 16.75 -19.65
CA THR A 1002 -6.58 18.15 -19.19
C THR A 1002 -5.76 18.29 -17.91
N GLY A 1003 -5.52 17.19 -17.19
CA GLY A 1003 -4.74 17.18 -15.95
C GLY A 1003 -5.49 17.76 -14.74
N ALA A 1004 -6.79 18.04 -14.86
CA ALA A 1004 -7.62 18.58 -13.80
C ALA A 1004 -8.13 17.47 -12.87
N TRP A 1005 -7.77 17.53 -11.59
CA TRP A 1005 -8.10 16.50 -10.61
C TRP A 1005 -9.42 16.79 -9.88
N LYS A 1006 -10.42 15.90 -9.96
CA LYS A 1006 -11.68 16.00 -9.22
C LYS A 1006 -12.24 14.62 -8.81
N PHE A 1007 -13.16 14.63 -7.85
CA PHE A 1007 -13.85 13.41 -7.40
C PHE A 1007 -15.25 13.30 -8.02
N ILE A 1008 -15.60 12.15 -8.59
CA ILE A 1008 -16.97 11.86 -9.02
C ILE A 1008 -17.61 10.90 -8.02
N PHE A 1009 -18.82 11.27 -7.57
CA PHE A 1009 -19.64 10.47 -6.67
C PHE A 1009 -20.88 9.96 -7.42
N ASP A 1010 -20.85 8.72 -7.91
CA ASP A 1010 -21.92 8.15 -8.74
C ASP A 1010 -22.24 6.69 -8.37
N PRO A 1011 -22.69 6.42 -7.13
CA PRO A 1011 -23.11 5.08 -6.75
C PRO A 1011 -24.39 4.66 -7.47
N ILE A 1012 -24.44 3.41 -7.93
CA ILE A 1012 -25.65 2.80 -8.51
C ILE A 1012 -26.05 1.58 -7.68
N PRO A 1013 -27.22 1.58 -7.03
CA PRO A 1013 -27.72 0.44 -6.27
C PRO A 1013 -27.98 -0.79 -7.15
N SER A 1014 -27.94 -1.97 -6.54
CA SER A 1014 -28.43 -3.21 -7.14
C SER A 1014 -29.39 -3.90 -6.17
N VAL A 1015 -30.69 -3.74 -6.42
CA VAL A 1015 -31.74 -4.36 -5.59
C VAL A 1015 -31.72 -5.88 -5.76
N GLU A 1016 -31.54 -6.37 -6.99
CA GLU A 1016 -31.41 -7.81 -7.34
C GLU A 1016 -30.35 -8.52 -6.48
N HIS A 1017 -29.23 -7.86 -6.17
CA HIS A 1017 -28.13 -8.42 -5.40
C HIS A 1017 -28.05 -7.90 -3.95
N GLY A 1018 -29.10 -7.23 -3.46
CA GLY A 1018 -29.18 -6.75 -2.08
C GLY A 1018 -28.18 -5.64 -1.73
N ILE A 1019 -27.72 -4.88 -2.72
CA ILE A 1019 -26.82 -3.73 -2.54
C ILE A 1019 -27.67 -2.46 -2.55
N THR A 1020 -28.21 -2.13 -1.39
CA THR A 1020 -29.06 -0.95 -1.19
C THR A 1020 -28.38 0.15 -0.40
N SER A 1021 -27.16 -0.09 0.09
CA SER A 1021 -26.33 0.93 0.71
C SER A 1021 -24.85 0.54 0.69
N SER A 1022 -24.01 1.56 0.73
CA SER A 1022 -22.57 1.42 0.94
C SER A 1022 -22.02 2.61 1.71
N ASN A 1023 -20.90 2.38 2.39
CA ASN A 1023 -20.06 3.40 2.98
C ASN A 1023 -18.62 3.15 2.55
N MET A 1024 -17.92 4.20 2.12
CA MET A 1024 -16.51 4.15 1.77
C MET A 1024 -15.85 5.47 2.16
N GLU A 1025 -14.73 5.38 2.85
CA GLU A 1025 -13.79 6.49 3.00
C GLU A 1025 -12.46 6.13 2.36
N PHE A 1026 -11.85 7.12 1.71
CA PHE A 1026 -10.61 7.00 0.96
C PHE A 1026 -9.68 8.15 1.35
N LYS A 1027 -8.54 7.85 1.95
CA LYS A 1027 -7.49 8.82 2.30
C LYS A 1027 -6.65 9.15 1.06
N SER A 1028 -7.22 9.97 0.18
CA SER A 1028 -6.55 10.43 -1.04
C SER A 1028 -5.35 11.34 -0.74
N PRO A 1029 -4.49 11.60 -1.72
CA PRO A 1029 -3.40 12.58 -1.58
C PRO A 1029 -3.83 14.02 -1.28
N LYS A 1030 -5.07 14.43 -1.57
CA LYS A 1030 -5.62 15.72 -1.11
C LYS A 1030 -6.27 15.65 0.27
N GLY A 1031 -6.48 14.48 0.82
CA GLY A 1031 -7.13 14.27 2.12
C GLY A 1031 -8.24 13.23 2.08
N VAL A 1032 -9.00 13.15 3.16
CA VAL A 1032 -10.09 12.18 3.31
C VAL A 1032 -11.26 12.52 2.39
N VAL A 1033 -11.62 11.58 1.54
CA VAL A 1033 -12.80 11.62 0.67
C VAL A 1033 -13.78 10.56 1.14
N GLY A 1034 -15.04 10.93 1.35
CA GLY A 1034 -16.07 10.02 1.83
C GLY A 1034 -17.25 9.94 0.88
N CYS A 1035 -17.84 8.75 0.75
CA CYS A 1035 -19.11 8.52 0.06
C CYS A 1035 -19.92 7.48 0.85
N LYS A 1036 -21.06 7.92 1.36
CA LYS A 1036 -22.04 7.08 2.04
C LYS A 1036 -23.36 7.25 1.31
N TRP A 1037 -23.97 6.15 0.90
CA TRP A 1037 -25.23 6.21 0.19
C TRP A 1037 -26.20 5.11 0.61
N SER A 1038 -27.49 5.38 0.43
CA SER A 1038 -28.56 4.41 0.66
C SER A 1038 -29.73 4.63 -0.30
N TYR A 1039 -30.34 3.55 -0.75
CA TYR A 1039 -31.55 3.53 -1.54
C TYR A 1039 -32.71 2.91 -0.74
N ASP A 1040 -33.74 3.70 -0.51
CA ASP A 1040 -34.98 3.27 0.14
C ASP A 1040 -36.00 2.83 -0.93
N GLN A 1041 -36.29 1.53 -0.95
CA GLN A 1041 -37.25 0.91 -1.87
C GLN A 1041 -38.71 1.25 -1.56
N VAL A 1042 -39.06 1.68 -0.34
CA VAL A 1042 -40.45 2.06 -0.01
C VAL A 1042 -40.72 3.46 -0.52
N THR A 1043 -39.84 4.41 -0.20
CA THR A 1043 -40.01 5.81 -0.60
C THR A 1043 -39.49 6.11 -2.01
N LYS A 1044 -38.74 5.17 -2.61
CA LYS A 1044 -38.01 5.28 -3.88
C LYS A 1044 -36.99 6.43 -3.85
N THR A 1045 -36.31 6.60 -2.72
CA THR A 1045 -35.40 7.73 -2.48
C THR A 1045 -33.96 7.28 -2.44
N MET A 1046 -33.09 7.94 -3.20
CA MET A 1046 -31.64 7.81 -3.11
C MET A 1046 -31.09 8.92 -2.20
N SER A 1047 -30.32 8.54 -1.18
CA SER A 1047 -29.58 9.46 -0.30
C SER A 1047 -28.08 9.26 -0.52
N ILE A 1048 -27.35 10.36 -0.74
CA ILE A 1048 -25.89 10.35 -0.91
C ILE A 1048 -25.30 11.44 -0.03
N GLU A 1049 -24.43 11.05 0.89
CA GLU A 1049 -23.61 11.90 1.74
C GLU A 1049 -22.15 11.79 1.27
N VAL A 1050 -21.51 12.92 0.97
CA VAL A 1050 -20.12 12.96 0.53
C VAL A 1050 -19.30 13.91 1.40
N ALA A 1051 -18.01 13.61 1.50
CA ALA A 1051 -17.03 14.47 2.13
C ALA A 1051 -15.89 14.74 1.15
N VAL A 1052 -15.57 16.01 0.93
CA VAL A 1052 -14.54 16.47 0.01
C VAL A 1052 -13.51 17.28 0.81
N PRO A 1053 -12.20 16.98 0.72
CA PRO A 1053 -11.18 17.72 1.46
C PRO A 1053 -10.99 19.14 0.89
N GLY A 1054 -10.32 20.01 1.66
CA GLY A 1054 -9.91 21.34 1.20
C GLY A 1054 -9.18 21.30 -0.15
N ASN A 1055 -9.30 22.37 -0.94
CA ASN A 1055 -8.59 22.52 -2.21
C ASN A 1055 -8.91 21.42 -3.25
N SER A 1056 -10.10 20.83 -3.17
CA SER A 1056 -10.61 19.79 -4.07
C SER A 1056 -12.03 20.09 -4.53
N GLU A 1057 -12.39 19.53 -5.68
CA GLU A 1057 -13.74 19.60 -6.24
C GLU A 1057 -14.37 18.21 -6.36
N GLY A 1058 -15.70 18.17 -6.36
CA GLY A 1058 -16.48 16.96 -6.51
C GLY A 1058 -17.73 17.14 -7.38
N GLU A 1059 -18.25 16.03 -7.86
CA GLU A 1059 -19.50 15.99 -8.64
C GLU A 1059 -20.38 14.84 -8.13
N ILE A 1060 -21.53 15.18 -7.55
CA ILE A 1060 -22.53 14.20 -7.11
C ILE A 1060 -23.47 13.90 -8.28
N ARG A 1061 -23.58 12.62 -8.60
CA ARG A 1061 -24.48 12.06 -9.58
C ARG A 1061 -25.46 11.10 -8.93
N VAL A 1062 -26.71 11.15 -9.37
CA VAL A 1062 -27.73 10.17 -9.01
C VAL A 1062 -28.13 9.46 -10.29
N VAL A 1063 -27.96 8.15 -10.34
CA VAL A 1063 -28.21 7.31 -11.52
C VAL A 1063 -27.57 7.87 -12.80
N GLY A 1064 -26.30 8.31 -12.70
CA GLY A 1064 -25.52 8.85 -13.82
C GLY A 1064 -25.87 10.28 -14.25
N ARG A 1065 -26.74 10.99 -13.53
CA ARG A 1065 -27.06 12.40 -13.80
C ARG A 1065 -26.45 13.29 -12.74
N THR A 1066 -25.69 14.30 -13.16
CA THR A 1066 -25.18 15.35 -12.27
C THR A 1066 -26.34 16.05 -11.59
N VAL A 1067 -26.41 15.92 -10.27
CA VAL A 1067 -27.39 16.63 -9.44
C VAL A 1067 -26.76 17.83 -8.75
N LYS A 1068 -25.46 17.76 -8.46
CA LYS A 1068 -24.75 18.84 -7.77
C LYS A 1068 -23.24 18.78 -8.05
N LYS A 1069 -22.65 19.92 -8.41
CA LYS A 1069 -21.19 20.14 -8.31
C LYS A 1069 -20.90 20.71 -6.92
N VAL A 1070 -19.84 20.22 -6.28
CA VAL A 1070 -19.53 20.53 -4.89
C VAL A 1070 -18.05 20.87 -4.73
N GLY A 1071 -17.74 21.81 -3.84
CA GLY A 1071 -16.39 22.05 -3.36
C GLY A 1071 -16.05 21.22 -2.13
N ALA A 1072 -14.95 21.57 -1.47
CA ALA A 1072 -14.59 21.08 -0.15
C ALA A 1072 -15.75 21.18 0.86
N GLY A 1073 -15.87 20.20 1.76
CA GLY A 1073 -16.87 20.14 2.81
C GLY A 1073 -17.71 18.87 2.79
N LYS A 1074 -18.76 18.85 3.62
CA LYS A 1074 -19.73 17.75 3.69
C LYS A 1074 -21.01 18.14 2.97
N TRP A 1075 -21.47 17.25 2.10
CA TRP A 1075 -22.65 17.47 1.27
C TRP A 1075 -23.60 16.29 1.39
N SER A 1076 -24.90 16.58 1.36
CA SER A 1076 -25.93 15.54 1.31
C SER A 1076 -26.93 15.90 0.22
N VAL A 1077 -27.32 14.88 -0.56
CA VAL A 1077 -28.39 14.95 -1.55
C VAL A 1077 -29.37 13.83 -1.29
N GLN A 1078 -30.65 14.18 -1.27
CA GLN A 1078 -31.75 13.23 -1.29
C GLN A 1078 -32.59 13.46 -2.54
N THR A 1079 -32.77 12.42 -3.34
CA THR A 1079 -33.49 12.50 -4.61
C THR A 1079 -34.51 11.36 -4.67
N LYS A 1080 -35.80 11.72 -4.77
CA LYS A 1080 -36.84 10.75 -5.12
C LYS A 1080 -36.68 10.36 -6.58
N LEU A 1081 -36.46 9.08 -6.84
CA LEU A 1081 -36.31 8.55 -8.19
C LEU A 1081 -37.65 8.58 -8.91
N LYS A 1082 -37.63 8.91 -10.20
CA LYS A 1082 -38.81 8.87 -11.06
C LYS A 1082 -39.26 7.42 -11.25
N GLU A 1083 -40.53 7.23 -11.59
CA GLU A 1083 -41.11 5.91 -11.82
C GLU A 1083 -40.29 5.03 -12.78
N LYS A 1084 -39.85 5.61 -13.92
CA LYS A 1084 -38.99 4.90 -14.87
C LYS A 1084 -37.63 4.52 -14.25
N GLU A 1085 -37.05 5.35 -13.39
CA GLU A 1085 -35.72 5.13 -12.79
C GLU A 1085 -35.75 3.99 -11.77
N TRP A 1086 -36.67 4.06 -10.80
CA TRP A 1086 -36.72 3.03 -9.76
C TRP A 1086 -37.24 1.70 -10.30
N LYS A 1087 -38.16 1.68 -11.27
CA LYS A 1087 -38.59 0.44 -11.91
C LYS A 1087 -37.42 -0.27 -12.59
N LEU A 1088 -36.52 0.47 -13.25
CA LEU A 1088 -35.34 -0.12 -13.87
C LEU A 1088 -34.35 -0.67 -12.85
N LEU A 1089 -34.14 0.03 -11.72
CA LEU A 1089 -33.26 -0.44 -10.65
C LEU A 1089 -33.81 -1.69 -9.93
N GLU A 1090 -35.13 -1.76 -9.74
CA GLU A 1090 -35.80 -2.85 -9.02
C GLU A 1090 -36.10 -4.07 -9.89
N ALA A 1091 -36.30 -3.87 -11.20
CA ALA A 1091 -36.48 -4.95 -12.19
C ALA A 1091 -35.24 -5.85 -12.33
N GLY A 1092 -34.06 -5.36 -11.92
CA GLY A 1092 -32.79 -6.04 -12.18
C GLY A 1092 -32.50 -6.19 -13.68
N GLU A 1093 -31.64 -7.14 -14.04
CA GLU A 1093 -31.33 -7.41 -15.45
C GLU A 1093 -32.41 -8.26 -16.15
N GLY A 1094 -33.17 -9.08 -15.42
CA GLY A 1094 -34.05 -10.12 -15.97
C GLY A 1094 -35.43 -9.66 -16.49
N GLU A 1095 -35.94 -8.51 -16.05
CA GLU A 1095 -37.25 -7.98 -16.47
C GLU A 1095 -37.14 -6.80 -17.47
N GLN A 1096 -35.92 -6.34 -17.80
CA GLN A 1096 -35.69 -5.28 -18.79
C GLN A 1096 -35.82 -5.81 -20.23
N GLY A 1097 -37.05 -6.16 -20.65
CA GLY A 1097 -37.58 -5.92 -21.99
C GLY A 1097 -36.85 -6.44 -23.24
N HIS A 1098 -35.87 -7.35 -23.13
CA HIS A 1098 -35.27 -7.99 -24.31
C HIS A 1098 -35.75 -9.43 -24.42
N SER A 1099 -36.38 -9.72 -25.56
CA SER A 1099 -36.98 -11.01 -25.91
C SER A 1099 -36.09 -12.17 -25.48
N LYS A 1100 -36.61 -13.02 -24.58
CA LYS A 1100 -36.02 -14.33 -24.27
C LYS A 1100 -35.61 -15.01 -25.58
N PRO A 1101 -34.36 -15.50 -25.74
CA PRO A 1101 -34.07 -16.43 -26.81
C PRO A 1101 -35.00 -17.63 -26.60
N SER A 1102 -35.84 -17.93 -27.59
CA SER A 1102 -36.69 -19.10 -27.53
C SER A 1102 -35.80 -20.33 -27.37
N GLN A 1103 -35.84 -20.97 -26.20
CA GLN A 1103 -35.32 -22.31 -26.03
C GLN A 1103 -36.06 -23.22 -27.02
N ARG A 1104 -35.37 -23.64 -28.07
CA ARG A 1104 -35.69 -24.88 -28.78
C ARG A 1104 -34.70 -25.93 -28.30
N GLN A 1105 -35.28 -27.06 -27.91
CA GLN A 1105 -34.73 -28.22 -27.20
C GLN A 1105 -33.39 -28.71 -27.71
#